data_AF-A0A9C8N3J5-F1
#
_entry.id   AF-A0A9C8N3J5-F1
#
_cell.length_a   1.000
_cell.length_b   1.000
_cell.length_c   1.000
_cell.angle_alpha   90.00
_cell.angle_beta   90.00
_cell.angle_gamma   90.00
#
_symmetry.space_group_name_H-M   'P 1'
#
loop_
_entity.id
_entity.type
_entity.pdbx_description
1 polymer ?
#
loop_
_entity_poly.entity_id
_entity_poly.type
_entity_poly.pdbx_seq_one_letter_code
_entity_poly.pdbx_strand_id
1 'polypeptide(L)'
;ALPIYVGGLGNVAGDQLKAASDLNVPVVAVGLLYGQGYFRQEIDKEGSQLALFPYNDPGQLPISPLRLPNGEWLRIKVALPGYPIWLRTWQVQIGKLKLYLLDSNDAANLPAYRGITSEIYGGGSETRIKQEILLGIGGWKLLKAVGLKPEVCHMNEGHAAFLILERACDFMKEIGTTFEEALAVTRAGNLFTTHTAVAAGFDHFSQGLMEQYFSTYAKEELHISFQELMGLGRQNTTNANESFNMAYLAMHGSGSINGVSRLHGVVSRKLFQPLFERWPTSEIPIDFVTNGVHMPSWDSEFSDAVWTEACGKNRWKGEQKTLQDDIYKVDHNKLWEMRTTSRASFVEFVRKRFATQVSVSGEPGMLEVAKNIFDPNVLTLGFARRFVSYKRPTLLLHDKERLVRILTNQERPVQLVLAGKAPPYDESGKALIREWVLFIRQYNLHKHVVFLSDYDMLLTENMVKGVDVWLNTPRYPWEACGTSGMKVLVNGGLNVSELDGWWAEAYTPEVGWAIGDMQEHDDQQREDAEEAIALYTILEQQVVPDFYTRNDEGIPEKWVEKMRNSMAVLTPEFSANRAVREYTENHYLPAAEKYVQRAAQRGAAGIRIIHTENELKNKWNGIRLEEVKSESTEKGFVLETTISLNGIDPKNVLVELYANAFSECLPERIQMKSSPEQNANQVFKVTVITERPASDFTIRIIPNYENISVPLENNLIKWQD
;
A
#
# COMPACT_ATOMS: atom_id res chain seq x y z
N ALA A 1 6.72 -1.82 20.10
CA ALA A 1 6.81 -1.33 18.71
C ALA A 1 7.52 0.01 18.69
N LEU A 2 8.27 0.34 17.64
CA LEU A 2 8.82 1.69 17.47
C LEU A 2 7.69 2.67 17.10
N PRO A 3 7.57 3.85 17.73
CA PRO A 3 6.48 4.80 17.48
C PRO A 3 6.71 5.65 16.21
N ILE A 4 7.11 5.00 15.11
CA ILE A 4 7.50 5.63 13.84
C ILE A 4 6.52 5.33 12.70
N TYR A 5 5.29 4.92 13.03
CA TYR A 5 4.28 4.49 12.06
C TYR A 5 2.89 5.06 12.37
N VAL A 6 2.04 5.09 11.34
CA VAL A 6 0.60 5.30 11.45
C VAL A 6 -0.11 4.36 10.48
N GLY A 7 -1.19 3.73 10.95
CA GLY A 7 -2.10 2.96 10.12
C GLY A 7 -1.47 1.71 9.47
N GLY A 8 -1.98 1.33 8.30
CA GLY A 8 -1.57 0.12 7.59
C GLY A 8 -0.18 0.21 6.94
N LEU A 9 0.18 1.38 6.40
CA LEU A 9 1.41 1.58 5.61
C LEU A 9 2.68 1.18 6.36
N GLY A 10 2.86 1.71 7.58
CA GLY A 10 4.05 1.38 8.38
C GLY A 10 4.03 -0.03 8.98
N ASN A 11 2.84 -0.61 9.22
CA ASN A 11 2.74 -2.01 9.63
C ASN A 11 3.18 -2.95 8.48
N VAL A 12 2.77 -2.67 7.24
CA VAL A 12 3.19 -3.43 6.06
C VAL A 12 4.70 -3.34 5.87
N ALA A 13 5.29 -2.14 5.95
CA ALA A 13 6.74 -1.97 5.84
C ALA A 13 7.49 -2.78 6.92
N GLY A 14 7.00 -2.78 8.16
CA GLY A 14 7.58 -3.58 9.25
C GLY A 14 7.45 -5.10 9.03
N ASP A 15 6.30 -5.55 8.55
CA ASP A 15 6.04 -6.97 8.28
C ASP A 15 6.86 -7.49 7.07
N GLN A 16 6.97 -6.69 6.00
CA GLN A 16 7.83 -6.99 4.86
C GLN A 16 9.30 -7.08 5.27
N LEU A 17 9.78 -6.16 6.12
CA LEU A 17 11.18 -6.17 6.56
C LEU A 17 11.52 -7.39 7.43
N LYS A 18 10.58 -7.83 8.28
CA LYS A 18 10.71 -9.08 9.03
C LYS A 18 10.70 -10.31 8.11
N ALA A 19 9.77 -10.38 7.16
CA ALA A 19 9.72 -11.47 6.19
C ALA A 19 10.96 -11.53 5.28
N ALA A 20 11.49 -10.38 4.87
CA ALA A 20 12.75 -10.29 4.14
C ALA A 20 13.93 -10.81 4.97
N SER A 21 13.96 -10.53 6.28
CA SER A 21 14.95 -11.11 7.19
C SER A 21 14.84 -12.64 7.27
N ASP A 22 13.62 -13.18 7.35
CA ASP A 22 13.38 -14.63 7.39
C ASP A 22 13.82 -15.34 6.11
N LEU A 23 13.57 -14.70 4.96
CA LEU A 23 13.92 -15.19 3.62
C LEU A 23 15.37 -14.91 3.22
N ASN A 24 16.13 -14.14 4.03
CA ASN A 24 17.48 -13.69 3.72
C ASN A 24 17.59 -12.80 2.46
N VAL A 25 16.56 -12.02 2.17
CA VAL A 25 16.62 -11.03 1.08
C VAL A 25 17.50 -9.85 1.56
N PRO A 26 18.53 -9.43 0.81
CA PRO A 26 19.49 -8.42 1.26
C PRO A 26 18.92 -6.99 1.16
N VAL A 27 18.01 -6.65 2.07
CA VAL A 27 17.34 -5.34 2.13
C VAL A 27 17.85 -4.49 3.28
N VAL A 28 17.95 -3.18 3.05
CA VAL A 28 18.08 -2.17 4.10
C VAL A 28 16.91 -1.21 4.01
N ALA A 29 16.47 -0.68 5.15
CA ALA A 29 15.38 0.29 5.21
C ALA A 29 15.88 1.64 5.73
N VAL A 30 15.21 2.72 5.31
CA VAL A 30 15.46 4.09 5.78
C VAL A 30 14.12 4.71 6.19
N GLY A 31 14.11 5.40 7.32
CA GLY A 31 12.93 6.13 7.82
C GLY A 31 13.31 7.36 8.63
N LEU A 32 12.31 8.00 9.22
CA LEU A 32 12.49 9.10 10.17
C LEU A 32 12.21 8.60 11.59
N LEU A 33 13.00 9.07 12.56
CA LEU A 33 12.74 8.87 13.98
C LEU A 33 11.95 10.07 14.50
N TYR A 34 10.72 9.81 14.95
CA TYR A 34 9.82 10.85 15.43
C TYR A 34 9.87 10.99 16.95
N GLY A 35 10.10 12.21 17.43
CA GLY A 35 10.20 12.52 18.85
C GLY A 35 8.91 12.27 19.63
N GLN A 36 7.73 12.40 19.02
CA GLN A 36 6.42 12.18 19.65
C GLN A 36 5.60 11.08 18.94
N GLY A 37 6.07 10.59 17.80
CA GLY A 37 5.33 9.63 16.99
C GLY A 37 4.06 10.25 16.41
N TYR A 38 2.94 9.53 16.45
CA TYR A 38 1.65 10.06 16.01
C TYR A 38 0.93 10.78 17.14
N PHE A 39 0.15 10.05 17.96
CA PHE A 39 -0.37 10.52 19.24
C PHE A 39 -0.87 9.33 20.07
N ARG A 40 -0.93 9.51 21.39
CA ARG A 40 -1.64 8.62 22.33
C ARG A 40 -3.06 9.13 22.51
N GLN A 41 -4.02 8.21 22.46
CA GLN A 41 -5.44 8.53 22.48
C GLN A 41 -6.02 8.35 23.89
N GLU A 42 -6.73 9.36 24.37
CA GLU A 42 -7.63 9.22 25.51
C GLU A 42 -9.07 9.50 25.07
N ILE A 43 -10.03 8.94 25.82
CA ILE A 43 -11.45 9.20 25.64
C ILE A 43 -11.95 9.86 26.93
N ASP A 44 -12.45 11.08 26.82
CA ASP A 44 -12.96 11.82 27.98
C ASP A 44 -14.33 11.29 28.45
N LYS A 45 -14.85 11.88 29.53
CA LYS A 45 -16.14 11.48 30.10
C LYS A 45 -17.32 11.79 29.17
N GLU A 46 -17.21 12.69 28.20
CA GLU A 46 -18.21 12.99 27.18
C GLU A 46 -18.13 12.06 25.95
N GLY A 47 -17.13 11.17 25.91
CA GLY A 47 -16.87 10.26 24.80
C GLY A 47 -16.06 10.89 23.66
N SER A 48 -15.44 12.05 23.90
CA SER A 48 -14.62 12.74 22.90
C SER A 48 -13.18 12.23 22.94
N GLN A 49 -12.56 12.16 21.76
CA GLN A 49 -11.16 11.79 21.63
C GLN A 49 -10.23 12.97 21.98
N LEU A 50 -9.29 12.73 22.89
CA LEU A 50 -8.17 13.61 23.19
C LEU A 50 -6.87 13.04 22.59
N ALA A 51 -6.06 13.90 21.98
CA ALA A 51 -4.77 13.54 21.40
C ALA A 51 -3.62 14.07 22.28
N LEU A 52 -2.81 13.14 22.79
CA LEU A 52 -1.64 13.43 23.61
C LEU A 52 -0.35 13.13 22.84
N PHE A 53 0.65 14.01 22.95
CA PHE A 53 1.92 13.91 22.23
C PHE A 53 3.11 13.75 23.19
N PRO A 54 3.19 12.63 23.93
CA PRO A 54 4.31 12.39 24.84
C PRO A 54 5.62 12.26 24.04
N TYR A 55 6.70 12.74 24.63
CA TYR A 55 8.03 12.59 24.05
C TYR A 55 8.55 11.15 24.24
N ASN A 56 8.95 10.53 23.13
CA ASN A 56 9.60 9.23 23.08
C ASN A 56 11.10 9.45 23.22
N ASP A 57 11.65 9.14 24.39
CA ASP A 57 13.09 9.21 24.63
C ASP A 57 13.83 8.17 23.77
N PRO A 58 14.70 8.58 22.82
CA PRO A 58 15.52 7.66 22.04
C PRO A 58 16.33 6.67 22.88
N GLY A 59 16.73 7.05 24.11
CA GLY A 59 17.45 6.18 25.04
C GLY A 59 16.63 5.03 25.61
N GLN A 60 15.29 5.07 25.49
CA GLN A 60 14.38 4.01 25.92
C GLN A 60 13.87 3.15 24.75
N LEU A 61 14.24 3.50 23.51
CA LEU A 61 13.86 2.75 22.32
C LEU A 61 14.94 1.72 21.97
N PRO A 62 14.58 0.58 21.33
CA PRO A 62 15.54 -0.44 20.87
C PRO A 62 16.29 0.03 19.61
N ILE A 63 16.98 1.16 19.71
CA ILE A 63 17.75 1.80 18.65
C ILE A 63 19.18 2.08 19.13
N SER A 64 20.11 2.26 18.21
CA SER A 64 21.49 2.61 18.55
C SER A 64 21.99 3.73 17.64
N PRO A 65 22.79 4.68 18.15
CA PRO A 65 23.37 5.72 17.33
C PRO A 65 24.37 5.12 16.33
N LEU A 66 24.35 5.58 15.09
CA LEU A 66 25.41 5.26 14.14
C LEU A 66 26.65 6.11 14.46
N ARG A 67 27.82 5.46 14.44
CA ARG A 67 29.09 6.06 14.82
C ARG A 67 30.09 6.01 13.68
N LEU A 68 30.88 7.06 13.57
CA LEU A 68 32.09 7.09 12.75
C LEU A 68 33.19 6.22 13.39
N PRO A 69 34.25 5.84 12.64
CA PRO A 69 35.37 5.06 13.19
C PRO A 69 36.06 5.71 14.40
N ASN A 70 35.99 7.04 14.53
CA ASN A 70 36.54 7.80 15.66
C ASN A 70 35.61 7.82 16.90
N GLY A 71 34.45 7.16 16.86
CA GLY A 71 33.46 7.11 17.94
C GLY A 71 32.48 8.30 17.96
N GLU A 72 32.66 9.31 17.12
CA GLU A 72 31.72 10.42 17.00
C GLU A 72 30.41 9.97 16.35
N TRP A 73 29.34 10.72 16.59
CA TRP A 73 28.06 10.46 15.95
C TRP A 73 28.16 10.74 14.45
N LEU A 74 27.79 9.77 13.62
CA LEU A 74 27.60 10.00 12.20
C LEU A 74 26.41 10.96 12.00
N ARG A 75 26.66 12.19 11.55
CA ARG A 75 25.62 13.17 11.27
C ARG A 75 25.57 13.46 9.78
N ILE A 76 24.35 13.56 9.23
CA ILE A 76 24.14 13.91 7.82
C ILE A 76 23.76 15.37 7.74
N LYS A 77 24.41 16.12 6.85
CA LYS A 77 24.07 17.51 6.59
C LYS A 77 23.14 17.60 5.39
N VAL A 78 22.02 18.30 5.55
CA VAL A 78 21.05 18.56 4.47
C VAL A 78 20.88 20.07 4.31
N ALA A 79 20.98 20.55 3.07
CA ALA A 79 20.76 21.96 2.76
C ALA A 79 19.25 22.26 2.81
N LEU A 80 18.88 23.31 3.55
CA LEU A 80 17.57 23.95 3.49
C LEU A 80 17.77 25.44 3.20
N PRO A 81 16.75 26.16 2.73
CA PRO A 81 16.83 27.59 2.46
C PRO A 81 17.34 28.36 3.69
N GLY A 82 18.36 29.18 3.49
CA GLY A 82 18.98 30.01 4.52
C GLY A 82 19.97 29.28 5.43
N TYR A 83 19.65 28.07 5.93
CA TYR A 83 20.52 27.36 6.88
C TYR A 83 20.55 25.84 6.66
N PRO A 84 21.73 25.20 6.59
CA PRO A 84 21.81 23.75 6.52
C PRO A 84 21.50 23.11 7.88
N ILE A 85 20.86 21.95 7.89
CA ILE A 85 20.54 21.22 9.11
C ILE A 85 21.38 19.96 9.26
N TRP A 86 21.59 19.54 10.50
CA TRP A 86 22.25 18.30 10.89
C TRP A 86 21.25 17.26 11.31
N LEU A 87 21.35 16.06 10.75
CA LEU A 87 20.51 14.93 11.11
C LEU A 87 21.34 13.94 11.91
N ARG A 88 20.87 13.60 13.10
CA ARG A 88 21.36 12.45 13.86
C ARG A 88 20.93 11.19 13.14
N THR A 89 21.81 10.20 13.13
CA THR A 89 21.56 8.92 12.47
C THR A 89 21.50 7.79 13.49
N TRP A 90 20.52 6.92 13.31
CA TRP A 90 20.25 5.80 14.20
C TRP A 90 20.13 4.52 13.38
N GLN A 91 20.33 3.38 14.04
CA GLN A 91 20.11 2.06 13.46
C GLN A 91 19.24 1.20 14.38
N VAL A 92 18.47 0.32 13.76
CA VAL A 92 17.65 -0.71 14.38
C VAL A 92 18.03 -2.05 13.73
N GLN A 93 18.33 -3.05 14.55
CA GLN A 93 18.62 -4.40 14.07
C GLN A 93 17.30 -5.19 14.00
N ILE A 94 16.94 -5.67 12.80
CA ILE A 94 15.71 -6.43 12.56
C ILE A 94 16.10 -7.80 11.99
N GLY A 95 16.24 -8.78 12.88
CA GLY A 95 16.81 -10.08 12.52
C GLY A 95 18.20 -9.88 11.88
N LYS A 96 18.33 -10.16 10.59
CA LYS A 96 19.58 -10.00 9.82
C LYS A 96 19.70 -8.64 9.11
N LEU A 97 18.62 -7.86 9.08
CA LEU A 97 18.54 -6.61 8.33
C LEU A 97 18.71 -5.40 9.22
N LYS A 98 18.96 -4.24 8.59
CA LYS A 98 19.12 -2.95 9.26
C LYS A 98 18.07 -1.96 8.79
N LEU A 99 17.46 -1.27 9.74
CA LEU A 99 16.66 -0.06 9.50
C LEU A 99 17.45 1.13 10.02
N TYR A 100 17.69 2.10 9.15
CA TYR A 100 18.33 3.36 9.49
C TYR A 100 17.28 4.46 9.69
N LEU A 101 17.48 5.31 10.71
CA LEU A 101 16.56 6.41 11.00
C LEU A 101 17.29 7.74 11.06
N LEU A 102 16.64 8.77 10.51
CA LEU A 102 17.09 10.16 10.54
C LEU A 102 16.27 10.98 11.53
N ASP A 103 16.95 11.88 12.23
CA ASP A 103 16.38 12.67 13.31
C ASP A 103 16.93 14.09 13.29
N SER A 104 16.06 15.09 13.17
CA SER A 104 16.45 16.50 13.11
C SER A 104 16.66 17.14 14.48
N ASN A 105 16.38 16.43 15.59
CA ASN A 105 16.53 16.93 16.96
C ASN A 105 18.01 16.94 17.41
N ASP A 106 18.86 17.64 16.67
CA ASP A 106 20.27 17.88 16.99
C ASP A 106 20.44 19.27 17.65
N ALA A 107 21.32 19.35 18.66
CA ALA A 107 21.62 20.59 19.35
C ALA A 107 22.26 21.65 18.44
N ALA A 108 22.91 21.25 17.35
CA ALA A 108 23.46 22.15 16.34
C ALA A 108 22.38 22.82 15.47
N ASN A 109 21.15 22.32 15.47
CA ASN A 109 20.05 22.92 14.73
C ASN A 109 19.34 23.99 15.57
N LEU A 110 18.76 24.99 14.88
CA LEU A 110 17.83 25.93 15.48
C LEU A 110 16.58 25.19 16.02
N PRO A 111 15.94 25.68 17.11
CA PRO A 111 14.78 25.02 17.70
C PRO A 111 13.66 24.69 16.70
N ALA A 112 13.37 25.58 15.75
CA ALA A 112 12.36 25.37 14.73
C ALA A 112 12.65 24.17 13.80
N TYR A 113 13.94 23.84 13.57
CA TYR A 113 14.33 22.71 12.74
C TYR A 113 14.48 21.39 13.52
N ARG A 114 14.69 21.46 14.84
CA ARG A 114 14.62 20.28 15.71
C ARG A 114 13.23 19.65 15.69
N GLY A 115 12.19 20.46 15.47
CA GLY A 115 10.81 20.01 15.41
C GLY A 115 10.36 19.37 14.09
N ILE A 116 11.20 19.33 13.04
CA ILE A 116 10.83 18.70 11.76
C ILE A 116 10.47 17.22 11.98
N THR A 117 11.22 16.51 12.83
CA THR A 117 10.94 15.12 13.20
C THR A 117 10.25 14.99 14.56
N SER A 118 9.39 15.96 14.95
CA SER A 118 8.57 15.81 16.17
C SER A 118 7.44 14.80 15.96
N GLU A 119 6.53 15.09 15.02
CA GLU A 119 5.27 14.38 14.85
C GLU A 119 5.16 13.76 13.45
N ILE A 120 4.52 12.58 13.38
CA ILE A 120 4.15 11.95 12.12
C ILE A 120 2.93 12.66 11.55
N TYR A 121 3.03 13.15 10.31
CA TYR A 121 1.98 13.90 9.61
C TYR A 121 1.54 15.19 10.34
N GLY A 122 2.40 15.80 11.17
CA GLY A 122 2.16 17.07 11.86
C GLY A 122 2.69 18.29 11.10
N GLY A 123 2.34 19.50 11.57
CA GLY A 123 3.00 20.75 11.18
C GLY A 123 2.70 21.32 9.78
N GLY A 124 1.71 20.79 9.06
CA GLY A 124 1.23 21.31 7.77
C GLY A 124 2.19 21.11 6.59
N SER A 125 1.87 21.68 5.42
CA SER A 125 2.59 21.44 4.16
C SER A 125 4.07 21.82 4.19
N GLU A 126 4.44 22.87 4.93
CA GLU A 126 5.86 23.27 5.03
C GLU A 126 6.68 22.29 5.90
N THR A 127 6.10 21.77 6.99
CA THR A 127 6.77 20.71 7.76
C THR A 127 6.85 19.43 6.94
N ARG A 128 5.79 19.14 6.18
CA ARG A 128 5.70 17.96 5.32
C ARG A 128 6.80 17.92 4.26
N ILE A 129 6.98 18.99 3.48
CA ILE A 129 8.05 19.04 2.46
C ILE A 129 9.44 18.89 3.10
N LYS A 130 9.67 19.47 4.29
CA LYS A 130 10.94 19.29 5.03
C LYS A 130 11.15 17.82 5.39
N GLN A 131 10.15 17.15 5.95
CA GLN A 131 10.22 15.72 6.29
C GLN A 131 10.54 14.86 5.06
N GLU A 132 9.89 15.14 3.93
CA GLU A 132 10.12 14.40 2.68
C GLU A 132 11.52 14.67 2.10
N ILE A 133 12.04 15.91 2.19
CA ILE A 133 13.43 16.22 1.87
C ILE A 133 14.37 15.40 2.77
N LEU A 134 14.10 15.32 4.07
CA LEU A 134 14.96 14.58 5.00
C LEU A 134 14.94 13.08 4.67
N LEU A 135 13.78 12.53 4.37
CA LEU A 135 13.62 11.11 4.05
C LEU A 135 14.26 10.77 2.70
N GLY A 136 13.93 11.50 1.63
CA GLY A 136 14.42 11.21 0.28
C GLY A 136 15.90 11.58 0.11
N ILE A 137 16.23 12.87 0.28
CA ILE A 137 17.58 13.40 0.07
C ILE A 137 18.51 12.98 1.22
N GLY A 138 18.07 13.23 2.47
CA GLY A 138 18.86 12.84 3.64
C GLY A 138 19.05 11.33 3.74
N GLY A 139 18.05 10.53 3.34
CA GLY A 139 18.13 9.08 3.29
C GLY A 139 19.16 8.55 2.31
N TRP A 140 19.22 9.08 1.08
CA TRP A 140 20.26 8.72 0.12
C TRP A 140 21.67 9.07 0.63
N LYS A 141 21.83 10.30 1.17
CA LYS A 141 23.10 10.74 1.75
C LYS A 141 23.55 9.84 2.91
N LEU A 142 22.61 9.33 3.72
CA LEU A 142 22.90 8.35 4.76
C LEU A 142 23.41 7.04 4.18
N LEU A 143 22.72 6.46 3.19
CA LEU A 143 23.14 5.21 2.55
C LEU A 143 24.56 5.32 2.00
N LYS A 144 24.88 6.43 1.34
CA LYS A 144 26.24 6.72 0.86
C LYS A 144 27.25 6.82 2.00
N ALA A 145 26.91 7.53 3.08
CA ALA A 145 27.80 7.71 4.23
C ALA A 145 28.14 6.39 4.95
N VAL A 146 27.22 5.41 4.93
CA VAL A 146 27.48 4.05 5.47
C VAL A 146 28.05 3.07 4.43
N GLY A 147 28.38 3.55 3.23
CA GLY A 147 29.04 2.77 2.18
C GLY A 147 28.13 1.83 1.40
N LEU A 148 26.82 2.07 1.40
CA LEU A 148 25.84 1.26 0.66
C LEU A 148 25.54 1.87 -0.71
N LYS A 149 25.49 1.02 -1.74
CA LYS A 149 25.14 1.37 -3.12
C LYS A 149 24.01 0.45 -3.61
N PRO A 150 22.74 0.73 -3.27
CA PRO A 150 21.64 -0.13 -3.66
C PRO A 150 21.38 -0.06 -5.17
N GLU A 151 21.20 -1.21 -5.80
CA GLU A 151 20.77 -1.33 -7.20
C GLU A 151 19.29 -0.97 -7.36
N VAL A 152 18.48 -1.28 -6.34
CA VAL A 152 17.05 -1.01 -6.31
C VAL A 152 16.67 -0.10 -5.14
N CYS A 153 15.88 0.93 -5.42
CA CYS A 153 15.26 1.79 -4.43
C CYS A 153 13.74 1.65 -4.51
N HIS A 154 13.14 1.13 -3.45
CA HIS A 154 11.69 0.97 -3.35
C HIS A 154 11.11 2.11 -2.51
N MET A 155 10.29 2.95 -3.14
CA MET A 155 9.53 4.02 -2.51
C MET A 155 8.13 3.50 -2.13
N ASN A 156 7.84 3.57 -0.83
CA ASN A 156 6.55 3.18 -0.27
C ASN A 156 5.66 4.43 -0.14
N GLU A 157 4.78 4.64 -1.12
CA GLU A 157 4.07 5.89 -1.39
C GLU A 157 5.01 7.06 -1.80
N GLY A 158 4.44 8.18 -2.27
CA GLY A 158 5.19 9.34 -2.78
C GLY A 158 6.09 10.07 -1.76
N HIS A 159 5.99 9.74 -0.46
CA HIS A 159 6.67 10.46 0.63
C HIS A 159 8.21 10.47 0.54
N ALA A 160 8.79 9.49 -0.14
CA ALA A 160 10.23 9.37 -0.33
C ALA A 160 10.68 9.80 -1.73
N ALA A 161 9.80 10.33 -2.59
CA ALA A 161 10.07 10.52 -4.01
C ALA A 161 11.23 11.49 -4.31
N PHE A 162 11.59 12.40 -3.40
CA PHE A 162 12.79 13.23 -3.55
C PHE A 162 14.11 12.41 -3.57
N LEU A 163 14.08 11.13 -3.16
CA LEU A 163 15.16 10.16 -3.40
C LEU A 163 15.55 10.07 -4.88
N ILE A 164 14.58 10.15 -5.79
CA ILE A 164 14.80 10.08 -7.24
C ILE A 164 15.76 11.18 -7.66
N LEU A 165 15.53 12.40 -7.18
CA LEU A 165 16.34 13.57 -7.53
C LEU A 165 17.78 13.41 -7.02
N GLU A 166 17.95 13.02 -5.76
CA GLU A 166 19.29 12.90 -5.15
C GLU A 166 20.06 11.69 -5.70
N ARG A 167 19.40 10.56 -5.99
CA ARG A 167 20.02 9.40 -6.63
C ARG A 167 20.52 9.72 -8.05
N ALA A 168 19.70 10.39 -8.86
CA ALA A 168 20.11 10.84 -10.19
C ALA A 168 21.23 11.90 -10.12
N CYS A 169 21.14 12.85 -9.19
CA CYS A 169 22.18 13.86 -8.93
C CYS A 169 23.52 13.24 -8.55
N ASP A 170 23.52 12.22 -7.68
CA ASP A 170 24.73 11.51 -7.28
C ASP A 170 25.39 10.77 -8.45
N PHE A 171 24.58 10.05 -9.24
CA PHE A 171 25.06 9.39 -10.47
C PHE A 171 25.62 10.39 -11.48
N MET A 172 24.90 11.50 -11.71
CA MET A 172 25.30 12.59 -12.60
C MET A 172 26.70 13.11 -12.25
N LYS A 173 26.95 13.35 -10.95
CA LYS A 173 28.24 13.84 -10.46
C LYS A 173 29.36 12.80 -10.53
N GLU A 174 29.05 11.53 -10.26
CA GLU A 174 30.04 10.44 -10.35
C GLU A 174 30.52 10.21 -11.78
N ILE A 175 29.60 10.31 -12.75
CA ILE A 175 29.87 9.93 -14.15
C ILE A 175 30.25 11.13 -15.03
N GLY A 176 29.65 12.31 -14.77
CA GLY A 176 29.80 13.53 -15.57
C GLY A 176 28.81 13.65 -16.73
N THR A 177 27.57 13.23 -16.54
CA THR A 177 26.46 13.37 -17.52
C THR A 177 25.55 14.54 -17.17
N THR A 178 24.52 14.81 -17.96
CA THR A 178 23.41 15.69 -17.56
C THR A 178 22.47 14.99 -16.56
N PHE A 179 21.62 15.75 -15.87
CA PHE A 179 20.63 15.21 -14.94
C PHE A 179 19.59 14.33 -15.66
N GLU A 180 19.14 14.74 -16.85
CA GLU A 180 18.16 13.99 -17.64
C GLU A 180 18.70 12.59 -18.02
N GLU A 181 19.95 12.53 -18.48
CA GLU A 181 20.64 11.27 -18.79
C GLU A 181 20.84 10.40 -17.55
N ALA A 182 21.21 11.01 -16.42
CA ALA A 182 21.38 10.30 -15.15
C ALA A 182 20.05 9.77 -14.59
N LEU A 183 18.96 10.52 -14.75
CA LEU A 183 17.61 10.09 -14.39
C LEU A 183 17.16 8.92 -15.27
N ALA A 184 17.41 8.98 -16.59
CA ALA A 184 17.14 7.89 -17.51
C ALA A 184 17.88 6.59 -17.13
N VAL A 185 19.09 6.68 -16.56
CA VAL A 185 19.80 5.51 -16.03
C VAL A 185 19.19 5.02 -14.72
N THR A 186 19.09 5.92 -13.73
CA THR A 186 18.76 5.54 -12.34
C THR A 186 17.30 5.13 -12.17
N ARG A 187 16.38 5.66 -12.99
CA ARG A 187 14.95 5.30 -12.92
C ARG A 187 14.70 3.81 -13.11
N ALA A 188 15.52 3.10 -13.88
CA ALA A 188 15.39 1.65 -14.08
C ALA A 188 15.47 0.85 -12.77
N GLY A 189 16.21 1.36 -11.79
CA GLY A 189 16.35 0.77 -10.46
C GLY A 189 15.41 1.36 -9.42
N ASN A 190 14.40 2.15 -9.81
CA ASN A 190 13.44 2.74 -8.89
C ASN A 190 12.08 2.02 -9.02
N LEU A 191 11.52 1.60 -7.89
CA LEU A 191 10.19 1.01 -7.76
C LEU A 191 9.30 1.94 -6.93
N PHE A 192 8.10 2.22 -7.43
CA PHE A 192 7.08 2.99 -6.70
C PHE A 192 5.85 2.12 -6.40
N THR A 193 5.57 1.89 -5.11
CA THR A 193 4.29 1.31 -4.68
C THR A 193 3.36 2.41 -4.24
N THR A 194 2.16 2.48 -4.81
CA THR A 194 1.09 3.37 -4.34
C THR A 194 0.08 2.63 -3.47
N HIS A 195 -0.35 3.28 -2.39
CA HIS A 195 -1.34 2.77 -1.43
C HIS A 195 -2.63 3.61 -1.43
N THR A 196 -2.75 4.54 -2.36
CA THR A 196 -3.76 5.59 -2.37
C THR A 196 -4.83 5.29 -3.42
N ALA A 197 -6.07 5.08 -2.96
CA ALA A 197 -7.21 4.80 -3.84
C ALA A 197 -7.88 6.08 -4.41
N VAL A 198 -7.55 7.27 -3.88
CA VAL A 198 -8.18 8.55 -4.25
C VAL A 198 -7.14 9.66 -4.41
N ALA A 199 -7.24 10.46 -5.48
CA ALA A 199 -6.24 11.49 -5.82
C ALA A 199 -5.92 12.46 -4.68
N ALA A 200 -6.95 12.83 -3.90
CA ALA A 200 -6.82 13.74 -2.76
C ALA A 200 -5.92 13.19 -1.62
N GLY A 201 -5.55 11.91 -1.66
CA GLY A 201 -4.65 11.29 -0.70
C GLY A 201 -3.16 11.52 -0.97
N PHE A 202 -2.79 12.06 -2.15
CA PHE A 202 -1.40 12.35 -2.48
C PHE A 202 -0.90 13.64 -1.83
N ASP A 203 0.39 13.70 -1.52
CA ASP A 203 1.04 14.93 -1.07
C ASP A 203 1.22 15.88 -2.27
N HIS A 204 0.72 17.11 -2.11
CA HIS A 204 0.86 18.19 -3.09
C HIS A 204 1.56 19.40 -2.47
N PHE A 205 2.52 19.97 -3.20
CA PHE A 205 3.21 21.19 -2.80
C PHE A 205 2.94 22.33 -3.78
N SER A 206 2.65 23.52 -3.26
CA SER A 206 2.45 24.70 -4.10
C SER A 206 3.77 25.08 -4.81
N GLN A 207 3.67 25.75 -5.95
CA GLN A 207 4.86 26.22 -6.68
C GLN A 207 5.74 27.12 -5.78
N GLY A 208 5.16 28.02 -5.00
CA GLY A 208 5.93 28.90 -4.11
C GLY A 208 6.70 28.12 -3.04
N LEU A 209 6.11 27.04 -2.51
CA LEU A 209 6.80 26.17 -1.56
C LEU A 209 7.95 25.40 -2.22
N MET A 210 7.72 24.84 -3.41
CA MET A 210 8.78 24.19 -4.19
C MET A 210 9.90 25.18 -4.56
N GLU A 211 9.56 26.40 -4.95
CA GLU A 211 10.54 27.43 -5.31
C GLU A 211 11.42 27.81 -4.12
N GLN A 212 10.80 27.97 -2.94
CA GLN A 212 11.52 28.23 -1.70
C GLN A 212 12.57 27.15 -1.41
N TYR A 213 12.21 25.85 -1.50
CA TYR A 213 13.07 24.75 -1.08
C TYR A 213 14.00 24.20 -2.17
N PHE A 214 13.63 24.30 -3.44
CA PHE A 214 14.30 23.60 -4.53
C PHE A 214 14.85 24.50 -5.64
N SER A 215 14.62 25.82 -5.64
CA SER A 215 15.19 26.70 -6.69
C SER A 215 16.72 26.64 -6.76
N THR A 216 17.40 26.82 -5.62
CA THR A 216 18.87 26.68 -5.53
C THR A 216 19.31 25.27 -5.84
N TYR A 217 18.61 24.26 -5.30
CA TYR A 217 18.94 22.85 -5.55
C TYR A 217 18.86 22.47 -7.04
N ALA A 218 17.79 22.89 -7.74
CA ALA A 218 17.63 22.65 -9.17
C ALA A 218 18.79 23.26 -9.97
N LYS A 219 19.17 24.50 -9.66
CA LYS A 219 20.22 25.21 -10.39
C LYS A 219 21.63 24.70 -10.08
N GLU A 220 21.95 24.54 -8.80
CA GLU A 220 23.32 24.29 -8.32
C GLU A 220 23.64 22.81 -8.20
N GLU A 221 22.67 21.96 -7.89
CA GLU A 221 22.89 20.52 -7.67
C GLU A 221 22.46 19.69 -8.87
N LEU A 222 21.31 19.99 -9.49
CA LEU A 222 20.77 19.25 -10.64
C LEU A 222 21.16 19.85 -12.00
N HIS A 223 21.59 21.11 -12.04
CA HIS A 223 21.89 21.85 -13.27
C HIS A 223 20.73 21.92 -14.28
N ILE A 224 19.50 22.03 -13.78
CA ILE A 224 18.28 22.25 -14.57
C ILE A 224 17.56 23.51 -14.10
N SER A 225 16.67 24.02 -14.93
CA SER A 225 15.76 25.10 -14.54
C SER A 225 14.73 24.62 -13.50
N PHE A 226 14.23 25.56 -12.70
CA PHE A 226 13.17 25.27 -11.74
C PHE A 226 11.89 24.77 -12.44
N GLN A 227 11.61 25.21 -13.68
CA GLN A 227 10.43 24.75 -14.42
C GLN A 227 10.59 23.30 -14.91
N GLU A 228 11.79 22.89 -15.33
CA GLU A 228 12.07 21.48 -15.64
C GLU A 228 11.88 20.60 -14.40
N LEU A 229 12.36 21.04 -13.23
CA LEU A 229 12.09 20.33 -11.98
C LEU A 229 10.58 20.23 -11.71
N MET A 230 9.85 21.35 -11.79
CA MET A 230 8.40 21.34 -11.58
C MET A 230 7.67 20.40 -12.54
N GLY A 231 8.14 20.28 -13.78
CA GLY A 231 7.60 19.36 -14.78
C GLY A 231 7.59 17.90 -14.31
N LEU A 232 8.56 17.48 -13.49
CA LEU A 232 8.61 16.11 -12.95
C LEU A 232 7.46 15.78 -11.99
N GLY A 233 6.82 16.79 -11.40
CA GLY A 233 5.70 16.62 -10.47
C GLY A 233 4.35 17.05 -11.04
N ARG A 234 4.25 17.33 -12.34
CA ARG A 234 3.04 17.87 -12.99
C ARG A 234 2.47 16.87 -13.99
N GLN A 235 1.15 16.94 -14.21
CA GLN A 235 0.53 16.19 -15.29
C GLN A 235 0.86 16.86 -16.62
N ASN A 236 0.66 18.18 -16.70
CA ASN A 236 1.10 18.98 -17.84
C ASN A 236 2.36 19.75 -17.45
N THR A 237 3.50 19.34 -18.00
CA THR A 237 4.82 19.94 -17.74
C THR A 237 4.88 21.44 -18.01
N THR A 238 3.97 21.98 -18.84
CA THR A 238 3.92 23.40 -19.22
C THR A 238 2.88 24.21 -18.44
N ASN A 239 2.00 23.56 -17.67
CA ASN A 239 0.98 24.25 -16.90
C ASN A 239 1.56 24.81 -15.60
N ALA A 240 1.88 26.10 -15.60
CA ALA A 240 2.44 26.79 -14.44
C ALA A 240 1.52 26.81 -13.20
N ASN A 241 0.21 26.56 -13.35
CA ASN A 241 -0.74 26.61 -12.23
C ASN A 241 -0.86 25.27 -11.49
N GLU A 242 -0.29 24.19 -12.01
CA GLU A 242 -0.32 22.88 -11.34
C GLU A 242 0.64 22.85 -10.15
N SER A 243 0.13 22.32 -9.02
CA SER A 243 0.94 21.97 -7.86
C SER A 243 1.87 20.81 -8.17
N PHE A 244 2.93 20.68 -7.39
CA PHE A 244 3.86 19.57 -7.49
C PHE A 244 3.26 18.35 -6.76
N ASN A 245 2.89 17.33 -7.52
CA ASN A 245 2.36 16.06 -7.01
C ASN A 245 3.50 15.06 -6.81
N MET A 246 3.67 14.59 -5.57
CA MET A 246 4.74 13.65 -5.23
C MET A 246 4.57 12.27 -5.87
N ALA A 247 3.32 11.85 -6.13
CA ALA A 247 3.06 10.60 -6.85
C ALA A 247 3.46 10.70 -8.33
N TYR A 248 3.34 11.88 -8.94
CA TYR A 248 3.81 12.10 -10.31
C TYR A 248 5.34 12.10 -10.39
N LEU A 249 6.03 12.72 -9.42
CA LEU A 249 7.48 12.57 -9.30
C LEU A 249 7.88 11.10 -9.17
N ALA A 250 7.21 10.35 -8.30
CA ALA A 250 7.48 8.93 -8.11
C ALA A 250 7.25 8.12 -9.40
N MET A 251 6.18 8.41 -10.14
CA MET A 251 5.85 7.75 -11.41
C MET A 251 6.84 8.06 -12.52
N HIS A 252 7.16 9.35 -12.75
CA HIS A 252 8.14 9.76 -13.76
C HIS A 252 9.57 9.29 -13.44
N GLY A 253 9.91 9.17 -12.16
CA GLY A 253 11.23 8.75 -11.71
C GLY A 253 11.41 7.24 -11.51
N SER A 254 10.40 6.42 -11.81
CA SER A 254 10.44 4.96 -11.61
C SER A 254 10.44 4.18 -12.91
N GLY A 255 11.00 2.97 -12.85
CA GLY A 255 11.03 1.98 -13.93
C GLY A 255 10.01 0.86 -13.73
N SER A 256 9.38 0.80 -12.57
CA SER A 256 8.28 -0.12 -12.25
C SER A 256 7.35 0.51 -11.20
N ILE A 257 6.06 0.22 -11.30
CA ILE A 257 5.02 0.78 -10.44
C ILE A 257 3.99 -0.30 -10.12
N ASN A 258 3.53 -0.37 -8.87
CA ASN A 258 2.48 -1.30 -8.49
C ASN A 258 1.49 -0.72 -7.48
N GLY A 259 0.25 -1.24 -7.54
CA GLY A 259 -0.72 -1.19 -6.47
C GLY A 259 -0.54 -2.32 -5.45
N VAL A 260 -1.44 -2.40 -4.47
CA VAL A 260 -1.27 -3.23 -3.27
C VAL A 260 -2.35 -4.31 -3.08
N SER A 261 -3.19 -4.47 -4.10
CA SER A 261 -4.15 -5.55 -4.35
C SER A 261 -4.52 -5.53 -5.83
N ARG A 262 -5.13 -6.60 -6.35
CA ARG A 262 -5.55 -6.68 -7.76
C ARG A 262 -6.54 -5.58 -8.11
N LEU A 263 -7.57 -5.40 -7.28
CA LEU A 263 -8.57 -4.33 -7.46
C LEU A 263 -7.91 -2.95 -7.43
N HIS A 264 -7.00 -2.72 -6.48
CA HIS A 264 -6.28 -1.45 -6.40
C HIS A 264 -5.37 -1.20 -7.60
N GLY A 265 -4.83 -2.23 -8.25
CA GLY A 265 -4.14 -2.08 -9.53
C GLY A 265 -5.06 -1.46 -10.58
N VAL A 266 -6.31 -1.92 -10.68
CA VAL A 266 -7.32 -1.35 -11.59
C VAL A 266 -7.66 0.09 -11.22
N VAL A 267 -7.89 0.38 -9.93
CA VAL A 267 -8.17 1.74 -9.44
C VAL A 267 -6.99 2.68 -9.73
N SER A 268 -5.76 2.22 -9.50
CA SER A 268 -4.54 3.01 -9.75
C SER A 268 -4.36 3.34 -11.22
N ARG A 269 -4.63 2.40 -12.14
CA ARG A 269 -4.58 2.68 -13.59
C ARG A 269 -5.55 3.79 -13.99
N LYS A 270 -6.78 3.78 -13.46
CA LYS A 270 -7.74 4.88 -13.66
C LYS A 270 -7.22 6.19 -13.06
N LEU A 271 -6.67 6.14 -11.85
CA LEU A 271 -6.18 7.30 -11.11
C LEU A 271 -5.02 8.01 -11.84
N PHE A 272 -4.11 7.25 -12.45
CA PHE A 272 -2.96 7.77 -13.18
C PHE A 272 -3.18 7.88 -14.70
N GLN A 273 -4.37 7.52 -15.21
CA GLN A 273 -4.76 7.69 -16.61
C GLN A 273 -4.46 9.09 -17.18
N PRO A 274 -4.60 10.20 -16.43
CA PRO A 274 -4.31 11.53 -16.95
C PRO A 274 -2.85 11.74 -17.43
N LEU A 275 -1.90 10.91 -16.99
CA LEU A 275 -0.51 10.92 -17.48
C LEU A 275 -0.32 10.18 -18.82
N PHE A 276 -1.37 9.49 -19.29
CA PHE A 276 -1.37 8.61 -20.45
C PHE A 276 -2.63 8.80 -21.30
N GLU A 277 -3.01 10.05 -21.59
CA GLU A 277 -4.29 10.48 -22.19
C GLU A 277 -4.80 9.62 -23.36
N ARG A 278 -3.90 9.10 -24.20
CA ARG A 278 -4.24 8.33 -25.42
C ARG A 278 -4.01 6.83 -25.31
N TRP A 279 -3.64 6.33 -24.13
CA TRP A 279 -3.41 4.90 -23.89
C TRP A 279 -4.65 4.23 -23.30
N PRO A 280 -4.95 2.98 -23.67
CA PRO A 280 -6.00 2.21 -23.00
C PRO A 280 -5.71 2.03 -21.51
N THR A 281 -6.72 2.16 -20.65
CA THR A 281 -6.55 2.07 -19.19
C THR A 281 -5.94 0.73 -18.74
N SER A 282 -6.22 -0.34 -19.47
CA SER A 282 -5.63 -1.67 -19.21
C SER A 282 -4.12 -1.74 -19.48
N GLU A 283 -3.56 -0.81 -20.26
CA GLU A 283 -2.13 -0.76 -20.62
C GLU A 283 -1.34 0.28 -19.83
N ILE A 284 -1.99 0.98 -18.88
CA ILE A 284 -1.27 1.86 -17.95
C ILE A 284 -0.33 0.97 -17.10
N PRO A 285 0.99 1.25 -17.05
CA PRO A 285 2.03 0.35 -16.58
C PRO A 285 2.11 0.32 -15.06
N ILE A 286 1.00 -0.07 -14.43
CA ILE A 286 0.83 -0.24 -13.00
C ILE A 286 0.37 -1.69 -12.79
N ASP A 287 1.23 -2.48 -12.15
CA ASP A 287 0.92 -3.84 -11.74
C ASP A 287 0.34 -3.86 -10.32
N PHE A 288 0.37 -5.01 -9.65
CA PHE A 288 0.03 -5.11 -8.25
C PHE A 288 0.90 -6.17 -7.56
N VAL A 289 1.19 -5.91 -6.29
CA VAL A 289 1.66 -6.94 -5.36
C VAL A 289 0.75 -6.86 -4.14
N THR A 290 -0.09 -7.86 -3.97
CA THR A 290 -1.04 -7.90 -2.85
C THR A 290 -0.28 -7.83 -1.53
N ASN A 291 -0.69 -6.98 -0.58
CA ASN A 291 -0.01 -6.96 0.71
C ASN A 291 -0.07 -8.33 1.42
N GLY A 292 0.82 -8.52 2.38
CA GLY A 292 0.76 -9.63 3.31
C GLY A 292 1.20 -9.21 4.70
N VAL A 293 0.92 -10.06 5.69
CA VAL A 293 1.30 -9.82 7.09
C VAL A 293 2.32 -10.85 7.55
N HIS A 294 3.20 -10.44 8.46
CA HIS A 294 4.23 -11.33 9.00
C HIS A 294 3.60 -12.24 10.06
N MET A 295 3.19 -13.45 9.65
CA MET A 295 2.43 -14.37 10.50
C MET A 295 3.03 -14.58 11.91
N PRO A 296 4.36 -14.76 12.08
CA PRO A 296 4.97 -14.88 13.41
C PRO A 296 4.88 -13.62 14.29
N SER A 297 4.54 -12.45 13.73
CA SER A 297 4.28 -11.24 14.53
C SER A 297 2.88 -11.28 15.16
N TRP A 298 1.96 -12.05 14.59
CA TRP A 298 0.52 -11.92 14.84
C TRP A 298 -0.11 -13.21 15.37
N ASP A 299 0.57 -14.36 15.30
CA ASP A 299 0.07 -15.62 15.86
C ASP A 299 0.09 -15.64 17.39
N SER A 300 -0.90 -16.31 17.96
CA SER A 300 -0.93 -16.67 19.39
C SER A 300 0.01 -17.84 19.65
N GLU A 301 0.41 -18.04 20.90
CA GLU A 301 1.18 -19.24 21.28
C GLU A 301 0.43 -20.53 20.96
N PHE A 302 -0.90 -20.54 21.10
CA PHE A 302 -1.77 -21.68 20.79
C PHE A 302 -1.82 -21.96 19.29
N SER A 303 -1.93 -20.90 18.48
CA SER A 303 -1.87 -21.00 17.03
C SER A 303 -0.49 -21.47 16.56
N ASP A 304 0.60 -20.89 17.06
CA ASP A 304 1.96 -21.31 16.74
C ASP A 304 2.18 -22.79 17.05
N ALA A 305 1.61 -23.32 18.13
CA ALA A 305 1.68 -24.75 18.45
C ALA A 305 0.96 -25.63 17.41
N VAL A 306 -0.27 -25.28 17.02
CA VAL A 306 -1.04 -26.00 15.99
C VAL A 306 -0.28 -26.01 14.66
N TRP A 307 0.16 -24.84 14.20
CA TRP A 307 0.90 -24.72 12.95
C TRP A 307 2.28 -25.38 13.01
N THR A 308 2.94 -25.38 14.17
CA THR A 308 4.24 -26.05 14.35
C THR A 308 4.11 -27.57 14.26
N GLU A 309 3.06 -28.13 14.86
CA GLU A 309 2.82 -29.57 14.78
C GLU A 309 2.42 -30.00 13.36
N ALA A 310 1.58 -29.21 12.69
CA ALA A 310 1.14 -29.53 11.33
C ALA A 310 2.22 -29.32 10.27
N CYS A 311 2.93 -28.19 10.31
CA CYS A 311 3.79 -27.72 9.21
C CYS A 311 5.27 -27.58 9.60
N GLY A 312 5.63 -27.81 10.87
CA GLY A 312 6.98 -27.59 11.39
C GLY A 312 7.29 -26.13 11.78
N LYS A 313 8.35 -25.94 12.57
CA LYS A 313 8.71 -24.62 13.14
C LYS A 313 9.24 -23.61 12.12
N ASN A 314 9.76 -24.08 10.98
CA ASN A 314 10.35 -23.21 9.94
C ASN A 314 9.40 -22.93 8.76
N ARG A 315 8.11 -23.25 8.87
CA ARG A 315 7.07 -23.08 7.85
C ARG A 315 7.02 -21.70 7.15
N TRP A 316 7.43 -20.63 7.85
CA TRP A 316 7.42 -19.27 7.32
C TRP A 316 8.74 -18.80 6.70
N LYS A 317 9.79 -19.64 6.69
CA LYS A 317 11.16 -19.29 6.24
C LYS A 317 11.50 -19.77 4.82
N GLY A 318 10.52 -20.22 4.05
CA GLY A 318 10.73 -20.76 2.71
C GLY A 318 9.46 -20.78 1.89
N GLU A 319 9.41 -21.68 0.90
CA GLU A 319 8.20 -21.93 0.12
C GLU A 319 7.08 -22.50 1.00
N GLN A 320 5.84 -22.12 0.68
CA GLN A 320 4.66 -22.43 1.48
C GLN A 320 3.73 -23.49 0.83
N LYS A 321 4.27 -24.29 -0.10
CA LYS A 321 3.47 -25.15 -0.99
C LYS A 321 2.62 -26.21 -0.27
N THR A 322 3.04 -26.71 0.89
CA THR A 322 2.32 -27.77 1.62
C THR A 322 1.44 -27.26 2.75
N LEU A 323 1.52 -25.97 3.11
CA LEU A 323 0.88 -25.45 4.33
C LEU A 323 -0.63 -25.64 4.31
N GLN A 324 -1.24 -25.46 3.14
CA GLN A 324 -2.67 -25.67 2.93
C GLN A 324 -3.07 -27.11 3.24
N ASP A 325 -2.42 -28.09 2.60
CA ASP A 325 -2.72 -29.51 2.77
C ASP A 325 -2.46 -30.01 4.20
N ASP A 326 -1.45 -29.46 4.87
CA ASP A 326 -1.10 -29.84 6.23
C ASP A 326 -2.14 -29.34 7.25
N ILE A 327 -2.67 -28.13 7.06
CA ILE A 327 -3.78 -27.62 7.90
C ILE A 327 -5.08 -28.37 7.66
N TYR A 328 -5.34 -28.81 6.42
CA TYR A 328 -6.50 -29.65 6.13
C TYR A 328 -6.51 -30.98 6.89
N LYS A 329 -5.39 -31.43 7.45
CA LYS A 329 -5.29 -32.67 8.24
C LYS A 329 -5.46 -32.47 9.75
N VAL A 330 -5.52 -31.23 10.24
CA VAL A 330 -5.61 -30.94 11.69
C VAL A 330 -6.98 -31.36 12.23
N ASP A 331 -7.07 -31.90 13.45
CA ASP A 331 -8.35 -32.33 14.02
C ASP A 331 -9.30 -31.15 14.37
N HIS A 332 -10.61 -31.35 14.25
CA HIS A 332 -11.61 -30.32 14.61
C HIS A 332 -11.55 -29.91 16.08
N ASN A 333 -11.35 -30.87 16.99
CA ASN A 333 -11.25 -30.58 18.42
C ASN A 333 -10.08 -29.65 18.70
N LYS A 334 -8.95 -29.92 18.06
CA LYS A 334 -7.72 -29.15 18.26
C LYS A 334 -7.85 -27.71 17.77
N LEU A 335 -8.47 -27.50 16.61
CA LEU A 335 -8.74 -26.16 16.10
C LEU A 335 -9.72 -25.39 17.00
N TRP A 336 -10.75 -26.07 17.51
CA TRP A 336 -11.72 -25.46 18.41
C TRP A 336 -11.15 -25.15 19.79
N GLU A 337 -10.32 -26.02 20.35
CA GLU A 337 -9.57 -25.80 21.59
C GLU A 337 -8.62 -24.60 21.47
N MET A 338 -7.89 -24.51 20.36
CA MET A 338 -7.03 -23.35 20.06
C MET A 338 -7.84 -22.05 20.05
N ARG A 339 -8.99 -22.03 19.38
CA ARG A 339 -9.87 -20.85 19.25
C ARG A 339 -10.47 -20.43 20.59
N THR A 340 -11.04 -21.37 21.33
CA THR A 340 -11.66 -21.13 22.64
C THR A 340 -10.65 -20.65 23.69
N THR A 341 -9.46 -21.25 23.74
CA THR A 341 -8.38 -20.83 24.63
C THR A 341 -7.88 -19.43 24.29
N SER A 342 -7.69 -19.14 23.00
CA SER A 342 -7.26 -17.81 22.55
C SER A 342 -8.29 -16.72 22.87
N ARG A 343 -9.59 -17.02 22.72
CA ARG A 343 -10.67 -16.10 23.10
C ARG A 343 -10.73 -15.86 24.61
N ALA A 344 -10.56 -16.90 25.43
CA ALA A 344 -10.54 -16.75 26.88
C ALA A 344 -9.40 -15.83 27.35
N SER A 345 -8.19 -16.01 26.81
CA SER A 345 -7.06 -15.12 27.07
C SER A 345 -7.35 -13.68 26.66
N PHE A 346 -8.05 -13.48 25.54
CA PHE A 346 -8.41 -12.14 25.07
C PHE A 346 -9.46 -11.46 25.94
N VAL A 347 -10.48 -12.18 26.41
CA VAL A 347 -11.49 -11.65 27.36
C VAL A 347 -10.80 -11.11 28.62
N GLU A 348 -9.83 -11.86 29.17
CA GLU A 348 -9.03 -11.40 30.31
C GLU A 348 -8.20 -10.15 30.00
N PHE A 349 -7.61 -10.08 28.82
CA PHE A 349 -6.90 -8.89 28.36
C PHE A 349 -7.85 -7.68 28.27
N VAL A 350 -9.04 -7.84 27.68
CA VAL A 350 -10.02 -6.77 27.53
C VAL A 350 -10.49 -6.26 28.90
N ARG A 351 -10.82 -7.16 29.84
CA ARG A 351 -11.18 -6.80 31.23
C ARG A 351 -10.12 -5.93 31.87
N LYS A 352 -8.84 -6.35 31.82
CA LYS A 352 -7.71 -5.59 32.39
C LYS A 352 -7.51 -4.23 31.70
N ARG A 353 -7.56 -4.21 30.37
CA ARG A 353 -7.36 -3.00 29.56
C ARG A 353 -8.48 -1.99 29.83
N PHE A 354 -9.73 -2.43 29.81
CA PHE A 354 -10.89 -1.59 30.05
C PHE A 354 -10.93 -1.09 31.51
N ALA A 355 -10.60 -1.95 32.49
CA ALA A 355 -10.46 -1.54 33.89
C ALA A 355 -9.43 -0.41 34.08
N THR A 356 -8.30 -0.48 33.36
CA THR A 356 -7.29 0.58 33.36
C THR A 356 -7.83 1.86 32.74
N GLN A 357 -8.52 1.77 31.60
CA GLN A 357 -9.12 2.92 30.91
C GLN A 357 -10.16 3.64 31.77
N VAL A 358 -11.07 2.91 32.43
CA VAL A 358 -12.12 3.53 33.28
C VAL A 358 -11.56 4.07 34.60
N SER A 359 -10.44 3.53 35.08
CA SER A 359 -9.74 4.07 36.26
C SER A 359 -9.15 5.45 35.97
N VAL A 360 -8.64 5.67 34.75
CA VAL A 360 -8.11 6.96 34.30
C VAL A 360 -9.24 7.98 34.07
N SER A 361 -10.38 7.55 33.50
CA SER A 361 -11.52 8.45 33.27
C SER A 361 -12.27 8.85 34.54
N GLY A 362 -12.08 8.11 35.64
CA GLY A 362 -12.68 8.39 36.95
C GLY A 362 -14.18 8.12 37.02
N GLU A 363 -14.73 7.27 36.14
CA GLU A 363 -16.17 7.00 36.08
C GLU A 363 -16.62 6.10 37.27
N PRO A 364 -17.48 6.59 38.19
CA PRO A 364 -17.84 5.84 39.39
C PRO A 364 -18.56 4.52 39.07
N GLY A 365 -18.23 3.44 39.79
CA GLY A 365 -18.88 2.13 39.64
C GLY A 365 -18.45 1.30 38.41
N MET A 366 -17.84 1.93 37.40
CA MET A 366 -17.44 1.25 36.16
C MET A 366 -16.26 0.29 36.33
N LEU A 367 -15.45 0.45 37.37
CA LEU A 367 -14.34 -0.46 37.63
C LEU A 367 -14.83 -1.89 37.93
N GLU A 368 -15.95 -2.04 38.65
CA GLU A 368 -16.49 -3.35 38.97
C GLU A 368 -17.22 -3.98 37.77
N VAL A 369 -17.85 -3.14 36.95
CA VAL A 369 -18.38 -3.57 35.64
C VAL A 369 -17.24 -4.11 34.78
N ALA A 370 -16.14 -3.35 34.66
CA ALA A 370 -14.99 -3.68 33.81
C ALA A 370 -14.29 -5.00 34.15
N LYS A 371 -14.35 -5.46 35.41
CA LYS A 371 -13.80 -6.77 35.79
C LYS A 371 -14.67 -7.94 35.32
N ASN A 372 -15.96 -7.69 35.12
CA ASN A 372 -16.98 -8.72 34.86
C ASN A 372 -17.62 -8.60 33.47
N ILE A 373 -17.06 -7.76 32.58
CA ILE A 373 -17.49 -7.70 31.18
C ILE A 373 -17.08 -8.96 30.43
N PHE A 374 -17.87 -9.31 29.41
CA PHE A 374 -17.65 -10.43 28.50
C PHE A 374 -17.58 -11.82 29.16
N ASP A 375 -17.86 -12.83 28.36
CA ASP A 375 -17.82 -14.25 28.67
C ASP A 375 -16.98 -14.95 27.59
N PRO A 376 -16.00 -15.80 27.97
CA PRO A 376 -15.16 -16.55 27.04
C PRO A 376 -15.92 -17.57 26.18
N ASN A 377 -17.19 -17.87 26.45
CA ASN A 377 -18.02 -18.79 25.66
C ASN A 377 -18.91 -18.08 24.64
N VAL A 378 -18.88 -16.75 24.61
CA VAL A 378 -19.75 -15.93 23.76
C VAL A 378 -19.03 -15.48 22.49
N LEU A 379 -19.77 -15.44 21.37
CA LEU A 379 -19.23 -14.99 20.08
C LEU A 379 -18.67 -13.58 20.21
N THR A 380 -17.42 -13.40 19.81
CA THR A 380 -16.71 -12.12 19.94
C THR A 380 -16.37 -11.52 18.57
N LEU A 381 -17.04 -10.43 18.21
CA LEU A 381 -16.78 -9.63 17.02
C LEU A 381 -15.72 -8.55 17.32
N GLY A 382 -14.86 -8.26 16.35
CA GLY A 382 -13.83 -7.23 16.44
C GLY A 382 -13.90 -6.25 15.28
N PHE A 383 -13.76 -4.96 15.58
CA PHE A 383 -13.54 -3.92 14.59
C PHE A 383 -12.46 -2.97 15.08
N ALA A 384 -11.32 -2.88 14.37
CA ALA A 384 -10.31 -1.89 14.72
C ALA A 384 -9.56 -1.27 13.55
N ARG A 385 -9.88 0.00 13.24
CA ARG A 385 -9.31 0.75 12.11
C ARG A 385 -9.23 2.25 12.43
N ARG A 386 -8.76 3.05 11.47
CA ARG A 386 -8.86 4.51 11.53
C ARG A 386 -10.34 4.91 11.44
N PHE A 387 -10.78 5.82 12.31
CA PHE A 387 -12.16 6.32 12.30
C PHE A 387 -12.25 7.50 11.33
N VAL A 388 -12.62 7.18 10.09
CA VAL A 388 -12.88 8.12 8.98
C VAL A 388 -14.11 7.64 8.22
N SER A 389 -14.84 8.54 7.58
CA SER A 389 -16.16 8.28 6.97
C SER A 389 -16.17 7.07 6.03
N TYR A 390 -15.21 6.98 5.12
CA TYR A 390 -15.19 5.90 4.12
C TYR A 390 -14.91 4.50 4.71
N LYS A 391 -14.40 4.38 5.94
CA LYS A 391 -14.24 3.08 6.61
C LYS A 391 -15.57 2.59 7.24
N ARG A 392 -16.61 3.44 7.21
CA ARG A 392 -17.95 3.25 7.78
C ARG A 392 -17.95 2.55 9.14
N PRO A 393 -17.20 3.06 10.15
CA PRO A 393 -17.12 2.42 11.46
C PRO A 393 -18.47 2.40 12.20
N THR A 394 -19.46 3.18 11.74
CA THR A 394 -20.80 3.28 12.30
C THR A 394 -21.86 2.58 11.46
N LEU A 395 -21.50 1.71 10.49
CA LEU A 395 -22.49 0.97 9.69
C LEU A 395 -23.40 0.09 10.58
N LEU A 396 -22.84 -0.50 11.63
CA LEU A 396 -23.59 -1.22 12.68
C LEU A 396 -24.47 -0.30 13.55
N LEU A 397 -24.37 1.02 13.47
CA LEU A 397 -25.26 1.95 14.17
C LEU A 397 -26.44 2.41 13.29
N HIS A 398 -26.55 1.91 12.06
CA HIS A 398 -27.65 2.26 11.16
C HIS A 398 -29.03 1.78 11.69
N ASP A 399 -29.08 0.63 12.36
CA ASP A 399 -30.26 0.10 13.07
C ASP A 399 -29.88 -0.30 14.51
N LYS A 400 -29.90 0.70 15.41
CA LYS A 400 -29.43 0.58 16.79
C LYS A 400 -30.21 -0.48 17.56
N GLU A 401 -31.52 -0.52 17.37
CA GLU A 401 -32.41 -1.48 18.02
C GLU A 401 -32.13 -2.91 17.56
N ARG A 402 -31.85 -3.14 16.26
CA ARG A 402 -31.47 -4.46 15.75
C ARG A 402 -30.12 -4.91 16.30
N LEU A 403 -29.13 -4.00 16.37
CA LEU A 403 -27.85 -4.32 17.01
C LEU A 403 -28.04 -4.71 18.48
N VAL A 404 -28.83 -3.96 19.25
CA VAL A 404 -29.14 -4.28 20.66
C VAL A 404 -29.74 -5.68 20.79
N ARG A 405 -30.71 -6.04 19.93
CA ARG A 405 -31.34 -7.37 19.93
C ARG A 405 -30.34 -8.50 19.67
N ILE A 406 -29.39 -8.30 18.74
CA ILE A 406 -28.35 -9.29 18.43
C ILE A 406 -27.41 -9.45 19.63
N LEU A 407 -26.91 -8.34 20.18
CA LEU A 407 -25.96 -8.34 21.29
C LEU A 407 -26.53 -8.98 22.56
N THR A 408 -27.80 -8.70 22.86
CA THR A 408 -28.46 -9.08 24.13
C THR A 408 -29.32 -10.34 24.03
N ASN A 409 -29.23 -11.09 22.93
CA ASN A 409 -29.97 -12.33 22.76
C ASN A 409 -29.63 -13.33 23.88
N GLN A 410 -30.65 -13.92 24.51
CA GLN A 410 -30.47 -14.79 25.68
C GLN A 410 -29.88 -16.17 25.32
N GLU A 411 -30.17 -16.67 24.13
CA GLU A 411 -29.71 -18.00 23.66
C GLU A 411 -28.41 -17.90 22.88
N ARG A 412 -28.24 -16.82 22.11
CA ARG A 412 -27.13 -16.61 21.17
C ARG A 412 -26.55 -15.19 21.33
N PRO A 413 -26.03 -14.84 22.52
CA PRO A 413 -25.51 -13.50 22.77
C PRO A 413 -24.32 -13.17 21.87
N VAL A 414 -24.01 -11.88 21.71
CA VAL A 414 -22.85 -11.44 20.93
C VAL A 414 -22.11 -10.36 21.69
N GLN A 415 -20.78 -10.37 21.58
CA GLN A 415 -19.88 -9.36 22.13
C GLN A 415 -19.17 -8.63 21.01
N LEU A 416 -18.92 -7.33 21.17
CA LEU A 416 -18.26 -6.48 20.19
C LEU A 416 -17.13 -5.69 20.85
N VAL A 417 -15.93 -5.80 20.29
CA VAL A 417 -14.76 -5.00 20.66
C VAL A 417 -14.44 -4.02 19.55
N LEU A 418 -14.53 -2.74 19.87
CA LEU A 418 -14.20 -1.62 18.99
C LEU A 418 -12.88 -0.99 19.43
N ALA A 419 -12.03 -0.63 18.49
CA ALA A 419 -10.85 0.19 18.77
C ALA A 419 -10.48 1.03 17.56
N GLY A 420 -9.90 2.21 17.77
CA GLY A 420 -9.44 3.01 16.64
C GLY A 420 -9.22 4.46 17.00
N LYS A 421 -8.53 5.16 16.10
CA LYS A 421 -8.15 6.57 16.26
C LYS A 421 -8.73 7.36 15.09
N ALA A 422 -9.34 8.50 15.38
CA ALA A 422 -9.61 9.55 14.40
C ALA A 422 -8.36 10.42 14.25
N PRO A 423 -8.03 10.94 13.05
CA PRO A 423 -7.00 11.95 12.92
C PRO A 423 -7.19 13.11 13.93
N PRO A 424 -6.11 13.67 14.49
CA PRO A 424 -6.22 14.59 15.63
C PRO A 424 -6.97 15.89 15.28
N TYR A 425 -7.01 16.27 14.00
CA TYR A 425 -7.72 17.44 13.49
C TYR A 425 -9.01 17.10 12.71
N ASP A 426 -9.40 15.82 12.67
CA ASP A 426 -10.62 15.37 11.97
C ASP A 426 -11.79 15.25 12.96
N GLU A 427 -12.54 16.36 13.10
CA GLU A 427 -13.71 16.41 13.97
C GLU A 427 -14.82 15.44 13.53
N SER A 428 -14.94 15.15 12.23
CA SER A 428 -15.92 14.19 11.72
C SER A 428 -15.59 12.77 12.20
N GLY A 429 -14.32 12.37 12.12
CA GLY A 429 -13.85 11.09 12.64
C GLY A 429 -14.01 10.97 14.15
N LYS A 430 -13.76 12.05 14.91
CA LYS A 430 -13.99 12.08 16.37
C LYS A 430 -15.47 11.93 16.72
N ALA A 431 -16.37 12.52 15.93
CA ALA A 431 -17.81 12.38 16.13
C ALA A 431 -18.27 10.91 15.99
N LEU A 432 -17.69 10.15 15.06
CA LEU A 432 -17.98 8.71 14.90
C LEU A 432 -17.59 7.89 16.14
N ILE A 433 -16.46 8.21 16.78
CA ILE A 433 -16.05 7.57 18.05
C ILE A 433 -17.05 7.92 19.15
N ARG A 434 -17.40 9.21 19.25
CA ARG A 434 -18.35 9.69 20.26
C ARG A 434 -19.72 9.04 20.12
N GLU A 435 -20.19 8.82 18.88
CA GLU A 435 -21.45 8.14 18.62
C GLU A 435 -21.48 6.73 19.25
N TRP A 436 -20.41 5.95 19.07
CA TRP A 436 -20.29 4.63 19.70
C TRP A 436 -20.30 4.70 21.22
N VAL A 437 -19.55 5.63 21.82
CA VAL A 437 -19.52 5.78 23.29
C VAL A 437 -20.91 6.14 23.84
N LEU A 438 -21.62 7.04 23.17
CA LEU A 438 -22.98 7.43 23.55
C LEU A 438 -23.96 6.26 23.40
N PHE A 439 -23.89 5.52 22.30
CA PHE A 439 -24.71 4.33 22.07
C PHE A 439 -24.53 3.29 23.18
N ILE A 440 -23.28 2.96 23.54
CA ILE A 440 -22.98 1.96 24.58
C ILE A 440 -23.62 2.37 25.92
N ARG A 441 -23.51 3.66 26.28
CA ARG A 441 -24.06 4.19 27.52
C ARG A 441 -25.58 4.25 27.52
N GLN A 442 -26.18 4.75 26.43
CA GLN A 442 -27.63 4.91 26.29
C GLN A 442 -28.39 3.59 26.48
N TYR A 443 -27.85 2.50 25.91
CA TYR A 443 -28.47 1.17 25.98
C TYR A 443 -27.86 0.27 27.09
N ASN A 444 -26.99 0.81 27.94
CA ASN A 444 -26.32 0.07 29.03
C ASN A 444 -25.60 -1.21 28.57
N LEU A 445 -24.87 -1.12 27.46
CA LEU A 445 -24.28 -2.27 26.75
C LEU A 445 -22.87 -2.64 27.19
N HIS A 446 -22.33 -2.09 28.28
CA HIS A 446 -20.93 -2.34 28.67
C HIS A 446 -20.57 -3.83 28.86
N LYS A 447 -21.54 -4.70 29.11
CA LYS A 447 -21.34 -6.16 29.17
C LYS A 447 -21.21 -6.84 27.80
N HIS A 448 -21.63 -6.17 26.72
CA HIS A 448 -21.70 -6.69 25.36
C HIS A 448 -20.85 -5.90 24.37
N VAL A 449 -20.56 -4.62 24.64
CA VAL A 449 -19.78 -3.76 23.74
C VAL A 449 -18.77 -2.95 24.53
N VAL A 450 -17.53 -2.94 24.06
CA VAL A 450 -16.47 -2.10 24.62
C VAL A 450 -15.72 -1.37 23.52
N PHE A 451 -15.52 -0.06 23.72
CA PHE A 451 -14.59 0.74 22.95
C PHE A 451 -13.27 0.88 23.71
N LEU A 452 -12.22 0.27 23.19
CA LEU A 452 -10.87 0.32 23.76
C LEU A 452 -10.09 1.49 23.15
N SER A 453 -9.61 2.38 24.01
CA SER A 453 -8.80 3.52 23.60
C SER A 453 -7.38 3.11 23.21
N ASP A 454 -6.75 4.00 22.46
CA ASP A 454 -5.33 3.99 22.14
C ASP A 454 -4.89 2.79 21.30
N TYR A 455 -5.64 2.55 20.23
CA TYR A 455 -5.32 1.50 19.26
C TYR A 455 -3.90 1.61 18.72
N ASP A 456 -3.09 0.60 19.03
CA ASP A 456 -1.70 0.44 18.63
C ASP A 456 -1.40 -1.05 18.32
N MET A 457 -0.13 -1.38 18.06
CA MET A 457 0.27 -2.76 17.74
C MET A 457 0.00 -3.74 18.88
N LEU A 458 0.13 -3.34 20.16
CA LEU A 458 -0.10 -4.23 21.28
C LEU A 458 -1.58 -4.57 21.40
N LEU A 459 -2.46 -3.56 21.26
CA LEU A 459 -3.89 -3.82 21.24
C LEU A 459 -4.28 -4.68 20.02
N THR A 460 -3.73 -4.37 18.85
CA THR A 460 -3.95 -5.16 17.63
C THR A 460 -3.57 -6.62 17.84
N GLU A 461 -2.37 -6.87 18.38
CA GLU A 461 -1.83 -8.21 18.64
C GLU A 461 -2.79 -9.05 19.49
N ASN A 462 -3.34 -8.48 20.57
CA ASN A 462 -4.28 -9.20 21.43
C ASN A 462 -5.64 -9.40 20.76
N MET A 463 -6.15 -8.39 20.04
CA MET A 463 -7.42 -8.49 19.33
C MET A 463 -7.39 -9.59 18.27
N VAL A 464 -6.38 -9.61 17.39
CA VAL A 464 -6.34 -10.56 16.26
C VAL A 464 -6.14 -12.01 16.67
N LYS A 465 -5.57 -12.24 17.87
CA LYS A 465 -5.48 -13.57 18.50
C LYS A 465 -6.84 -14.02 19.06
N GLY A 466 -7.65 -13.05 19.51
CA GLY A 466 -8.77 -13.26 20.41
C GLY A 466 -10.18 -13.18 19.84
N VAL A 467 -10.39 -12.38 18.80
CA VAL A 467 -11.71 -12.23 18.19
C VAL A 467 -12.05 -13.43 17.30
N ASP A 468 -13.33 -13.76 17.22
CA ASP A 468 -13.83 -14.85 16.39
C ASP A 468 -14.13 -14.36 14.97
N VAL A 469 -14.63 -13.13 14.84
CA VAL A 469 -14.91 -12.48 13.55
C VAL A 469 -14.34 -11.08 13.51
N TRP A 470 -13.58 -10.79 12.47
CA TRP A 470 -13.11 -9.46 12.14
C TRP A 470 -14.07 -8.78 11.15
N LEU A 471 -14.59 -7.62 11.54
CA LEU A 471 -15.50 -6.83 10.72
C LEU A 471 -14.73 -5.75 9.95
N ASN A 472 -15.08 -5.58 8.67
CA ASN A 472 -14.53 -4.52 7.85
C ASN A 472 -15.53 -4.00 6.80
N THR A 473 -15.90 -2.73 6.89
CA THR A 473 -17.00 -2.17 6.09
C THR A 473 -16.57 -0.92 5.30
N PRO A 474 -15.40 -0.91 4.63
CA PRO A 474 -15.00 0.25 3.83
C PRO A 474 -15.96 0.45 2.67
N ARG A 475 -16.11 1.68 2.19
CA ARG A 475 -16.87 1.98 0.97
C ARG A 475 -16.05 1.54 -0.24
N TYR A 476 -16.68 0.79 -1.14
CA TYR A 476 -16.05 0.39 -2.40
C TYR A 476 -15.85 1.60 -3.34
N PRO A 477 -14.75 1.70 -4.11
CA PRO A 477 -13.51 0.91 -4.07
C PRO A 477 -12.39 1.66 -3.31
N TRP A 478 -12.68 2.25 -2.14
CA TRP A 478 -11.78 3.19 -1.46
C TRP A 478 -10.81 2.50 -0.48
N GLU A 479 -10.89 1.18 -0.32
CA GLU A 479 -9.86 0.36 0.34
C GLU A 479 -8.82 -0.14 -0.67
N ALA A 480 -7.60 0.39 -0.60
CA ALA A 480 -6.51 -0.12 -1.43
C ALA A 480 -6.19 -1.61 -1.18
N CYS A 481 -6.24 -2.07 0.07
CA CYS A 481 -6.01 -3.47 0.42
C CYS A 481 -6.63 -3.81 1.77
N GLY A 482 -6.05 -3.35 2.88
CA GLY A 482 -6.56 -3.56 4.23
C GLY A 482 -6.03 -4.82 4.92
N THR A 483 -4.83 -4.73 5.50
CA THR A 483 -4.14 -5.89 6.11
C THR A 483 -4.67 -6.34 7.47
N SER A 484 -5.61 -5.62 8.10
CA SER A 484 -6.11 -5.96 9.43
C SER A 484 -6.83 -7.32 9.47
N GLY A 485 -7.62 -7.63 8.44
CA GLY A 485 -8.30 -8.93 8.33
C GLY A 485 -7.35 -10.10 8.04
N MET A 486 -6.20 -9.84 7.41
CA MET A 486 -5.18 -10.87 7.17
C MET A 486 -4.54 -11.38 8.46
N LYS A 487 -4.48 -10.54 9.50
CA LYS A 487 -3.84 -10.88 10.80
C LYS A 487 -4.62 -11.90 11.61
N VAL A 488 -5.94 -12.01 11.41
CA VAL A 488 -6.76 -12.97 12.14
C VAL A 488 -6.66 -14.38 11.57
N LEU A 489 -6.24 -14.53 10.31
CA LEU A 489 -6.22 -15.79 9.57
C LEU A 489 -5.39 -16.85 10.29
N VAL A 490 -4.16 -16.53 10.67
CA VAL A 490 -3.26 -17.47 11.37
C VAL A 490 -3.85 -17.96 12.70
N ASN A 491 -4.71 -17.16 13.33
CA ASN A 491 -5.32 -17.45 14.64
C ASN A 491 -6.69 -18.15 14.55
N GLY A 492 -7.14 -18.52 13.34
CA GLY A 492 -8.46 -19.11 13.12
C GLY A 492 -9.62 -18.12 13.31
N GLY A 493 -9.37 -16.82 13.23
CA GLY A 493 -10.43 -15.81 13.16
C GLY A 493 -10.99 -15.70 11.73
N LEU A 494 -12.29 -15.48 11.62
CA LEU A 494 -13.01 -15.35 10.36
C LEU A 494 -13.23 -13.88 10.01
N ASN A 495 -13.62 -13.59 8.76
CA ASN A 495 -13.89 -12.23 8.29
C ASN A 495 -15.34 -12.09 7.80
N VAL A 496 -15.94 -10.95 8.13
CA VAL A 496 -17.10 -10.39 7.41
C VAL A 496 -16.63 -9.05 6.87
N SER A 497 -16.53 -8.93 5.55
CA SER A 497 -15.98 -7.72 4.93
C SER A 497 -16.69 -7.31 3.66
N GLU A 498 -16.66 -6.01 3.35
CA GLU A 498 -16.96 -5.51 2.01
C GLU A 498 -16.11 -6.23 0.95
N LEU A 499 -16.68 -6.50 -0.23
CA LEU A 499 -15.98 -6.91 -1.45
C LEU A 499 -15.11 -5.77 -2.02
N ASP A 500 -14.17 -5.28 -1.20
CA ASP A 500 -13.21 -4.23 -1.52
C ASP A 500 -11.82 -4.60 -1.01
N GLY A 501 -10.79 -3.92 -1.52
CA GLY A 501 -9.39 -4.18 -1.19
C GLY A 501 -8.98 -5.64 -1.36
N TRP A 502 -8.39 -6.23 -0.33
CA TRP A 502 -7.94 -7.63 -0.35
C TRP A 502 -9.10 -8.64 -0.35
N TRP A 503 -10.26 -8.26 0.18
CA TRP A 503 -11.34 -9.21 0.35
C TRP A 503 -12.03 -9.53 -0.98
N ALA A 504 -12.03 -8.56 -1.92
CA ALA A 504 -12.50 -8.75 -3.29
C ALA A 504 -11.78 -9.88 -4.05
N GLU A 505 -10.52 -10.16 -3.71
CA GLU A 505 -9.73 -11.26 -4.32
C GLU A 505 -9.61 -12.50 -3.43
N ALA A 506 -9.89 -12.38 -2.13
CA ALA A 506 -9.77 -13.47 -1.15
C ALA A 506 -11.07 -14.25 -0.95
N TYR A 507 -12.21 -13.59 -1.12
CA TYR A 507 -13.49 -14.12 -0.66
C TYR A 507 -13.99 -15.32 -1.48
N THR A 508 -14.32 -16.38 -0.76
CA THR A 508 -15.28 -17.40 -1.20
C THR A 508 -16.22 -17.72 -0.03
N PRO A 509 -17.41 -18.30 -0.27
CA PRO A 509 -18.34 -18.66 0.79
C PRO A 509 -17.74 -19.62 1.83
N GLU A 510 -16.71 -20.39 1.47
CA GLU A 510 -16.06 -21.38 2.35
C GLU A 510 -15.11 -20.75 3.37
N VAL A 511 -14.65 -19.52 3.18
CA VAL A 511 -13.58 -18.88 4.00
C VAL A 511 -14.05 -17.71 4.86
N GLY A 512 -15.28 -17.23 4.68
CA GLY A 512 -15.84 -16.11 5.43
C GLY A 512 -17.19 -15.66 4.88
N TRP A 513 -17.50 -14.37 5.05
CA TRP A 513 -18.71 -13.75 4.54
C TRP A 513 -18.40 -12.39 3.90
N ALA A 514 -19.25 -11.95 2.98
CA ALA A 514 -19.08 -10.67 2.31
C ALA A 514 -20.38 -9.88 2.16
N ILE A 515 -20.23 -8.56 2.15
CA ILE A 515 -21.25 -7.59 1.73
C ILE A 515 -20.74 -6.81 0.51
N GLY A 516 -21.64 -6.10 -0.18
CA GLY A 516 -21.31 -5.35 -1.39
C GLY A 516 -21.53 -6.13 -2.69
N ASP A 517 -21.56 -5.40 -3.81
CA ASP A 517 -21.78 -5.91 -5.16
C ASP A 517 -20.66 -5.55 -6.15
N MET A 518 -19.55 -4.97 -5.65
CA MET A 518 -18.40 -4.48 -6.43
C MET A 518 -18.76 -3.41 -7.48
N GLN A 519 -19.81 -2.63 -7.23
CA GLN A 519 -20.23 -1.52 -8.09
C GLN A 519 -20.08 -0.17 -7.37
N GLU A 520 -19.83 0.87 -8.15
CA GLU A 520 -19.86 2.25 -7.65
C GLU A 520 -21.32 2.74 -7.70
N HIS A 521 -21.81 3.30 -6.59
CA HIS A 521 -23.18 3.79 -6.47
C HIS A 521 -23.22 5.32 -6.33
N ASP A 522 -24.15 5.97 -7.01
CA ASP A 522 -24.31 7.44 -6.96
C ASP A 522 -24.93 7.93 -5.64
N ASP A 523 -25.79 7.12 -5.00
CA ASP A 523 -26.47 7.44 -3.75
C ASP A 523 -25.85 6.67 -2.57
N GLN A 524 -24.87 7.31 -1.94
CA GLN A 524 -24.15 6.75 -0.80
C GLN A 524 -25.03 6.45 0.42
N GLN A 525 -26.11 7.21 0.64
CA GLN A 525 -26.98 6.98 1.80
C GLN A 525 -27.83 5.73 1.60
N ARG A 526 -28.34 5.56 0.38
CA ARG A 526 -29.08 4.36 0.02
C ARG A 526 -28.19 3.11 0.05
N GLU A 527 -26.99 3.21 -0.51
CA GLU A 527 -25.98 2.14 -0.47
C GLU A 527 -25.68 1.72 0.98
N ASP A 528 -25.40 2.68 1.88
CA ASP A 528 -25.14 2.39 3.29
C ASP A 528 -26.33 1.70 3.98
N ALA A 529 -27.56 2.06 3.63
CA ALA A 529 -28.76 1.41 4.19
C ALA A 529 -28.94 -0.03 3.68
N GLU A 530 -28.76 -0.27 2.38
CA GLU A 530 -28.86 -1.59 1.75
C GLU A 530 -27.78 -2.53 2.28
N GLU A 531 -26.54 -2.06 2.38
CA GLU A 531 -25.44 -2.84 2.93
C GLU A 531 -25.56 -3.07 4.44
N ALA A 532 -26.07 -2.11 5.22
CA ALA A 532 -26.37 -2.34 6.63
C ALA A 532 -27.40 -3.48 6.79
N ILE A 533 -28.44 -3.52 5.96
CA ILE A 533 -29.41 -4.63 5.94
C ILE A 533 -28.72 -5.95 5.60
N ALA A 534 -27.84 -5.97 4.61
CA ALA A 534 -27.08 -7.16 4.22
C ALA A 534 -26.17 -7.65 5.36
N LEU A 535 -25.43 -6.74 6.01
CA LEU A 535 -24.57 -7.04 7.14
C LEU A 535 -25.35 -7.67 8.29
N TYR A 536 -26.48 -7.07 8.68
CA TYR A 536 -27.31 -7.64 9.73
C TYR A 536 -27.90 -9.00 9.35
N THR A 537 -28.32 -9.17 8.09
CA THR A 537 -28.86 -10.44 7.60
C THR A 537 -27.82 -11.55 7.70
N ILE A 538 -26.57 -11.27 7.31
CA ILE A 538 -25.45 -12.20 7.46
C ILE A 538 -25.19 -12.53 8.94
N LEU A 539 -25.18 -11.51 9.81
CA LEU A 539 -24.97 -11.72 11.24
C LEU A 539 -26.05 -12.62 11.85
N GLU A 540 -27.33 -12.33 11.59
CA GLU A 540 -28.46 -13.01 12.21
C GLU A 540 -28.73 -14.40 11.63
N GLN A 541 -28.51 -14.60 10.34
CA GLN A 541 -28.90 -15.83 9.63
C GLN A 541 -27.74 -16.80 9.42
N GLN A 542 -26.50 -16.32 9.46
CA GLN A 542 -25.32 -17.15 9.17
C GLN A 542 -24.31 -17.12 10.30
N VAL A 543 -23.70 -15.97 10.58
CA VAL A 543 -22.56 -15.87 11.53
C VAL A 543 -22.94 -16.32 12.94
N VAL A 544 -23.99 -15.74 13.52
CA VAL A 544 -24.42 -16.06 14.89
C VAL A 544 -24.94 -17.51 14.96
N PRO A 545 -25.84 -17.99 14.07
CA PRO A 545 -26.25 -19.39 14.08
C PRO A 545 -25.10 -20.39 13.93
N ASP A 546 -24.20 -20.20 12.96
CA ASP A 546 -23.06 -21.10 12.73
C ASP A 546 -22.15 -21.16 13.95
N PHE A 547 -21.97 -20.04 14.65
CA PHE A 547 -21.20 -20.02 15.89
C PHE A 547 -21.88 -20.74 17.03
N TYR A 548 -23.21 -20.89 17.10
CA TYR A 548 -23.94 -21.45 18.25
C TYR A 548 -24.53 -22.85 18.05
N THR A 549 -24.67 -23.31 16.81
CA THR A 549 -25.03 -24.70 16.53
C THR A 549 -23.87 -25.63 16.93
N ARG A 550 -24.15 -26.66 17.73
CA ARG A 550 -23.16 -27.61 18.26
C ARG A 550 -23.56 -29.04 17.89
N ASN A 551 -22.58 -29.90 17.66
CA ASN A 551 -22.75 -31.35 17.65
C ASN A 551 -22.82 -31.91 19.09
N ASP A 552 -22.96 -33.23 19.22
CA ASP A 552 -23.05 -33.92 20.51
C ASP A 552 -21.77 -33.78 21.37
N GLU A 553 -20.62 -33.46 20.75
CA GLU A 553 -19.33 -33.23 21.41
C GLU A 553 -19.13 -31.75 21.81
N GLY A 554 -20.10 -30.87 21.54
CA GLY A 554 -20.00 -29.45 21.86
C GLY A 554 -19.11 -28.66 20.89
N ILE A 555 -18.96 -29.12 19.65
CA ILE A 555 -18.17 -28.47 18.58
C ILE A 555 -19.11 -27.83 17.54
N PRO A 556 -18.88 -26.58 17.12
CA PRO A 556 -19.58 -26.00 15.98
C PRO A 556 -18.94 -26.44 14.65
N GLU A 557 -19.33 -27.60 14.13
CA GLU A 557 -18.69 -28.21 12.95
C GLU A 557 -18.61 -27.26 11.74
N LYS A 558 -19.72 -26.61 11.36
CA LYS A 558 -19.73 -25.64 10.24
C LYS A 558 -18.77 -24.48 10.44
N TRP A 559 -18.67 -23.98 11.68
CA TRP A 559 -17.75 -22.91 12.03
C TRP A 559 -16.30 -23.36 11.92
N VAL A 560 -15.99 -24.54 12.48
CA VAL A 560 -14.63 -25.09 12.47
C VAL A 560 -14.19 -25.45 11.06
N GLU A 561 -15.09 -25.93 10.20
CA GLU A 561 -14.83 -26.18 8.79
C GLU A 561 -14.50 -24.87 8.04
N LYS A 562 -15.31 -23.82 8.23
CA LYS A 562 -15.03 -22.48 7.66
C LYS A 562 -13.70 -21.92 8.17
N MET A 563 -13.42 -22.07 9.46
CA MET A 563 -12.14 -21.70 10.08
C MET A 563 -10.97 -22.46 9.44
N ARG A 564 -11.08 -23.78 9.27
CA ARG A 564 -10.07 -24.62 8.62
C ARG A 564 -9.80 -24.15 7.19
N ASN A 565 -10.84 -23.93 6.40
CA ASN A 565 -10.72 -23.43 5.02
C ASN A 565 -10.02 -22.07 4.97
N SER A 566 -10.46 -21.14 5.82
CA SER A 566 -9.85 -19.80 5.94
C SER A 566 -8.37 -19.89 6.31
N MET A 567 -8.03 -20.69 7.32
CA MET A 567 -6.64 -20.91 7.75
C MET A 567 -5.78 -21.53 6.65
N ALA A 568 -6.25 -22.61 6.03
CA ALA A 568 -5.52 -23.39 5.05
C ALA A 568 -5.24 -22.61 3.77
N VAL A 569 -6.25 -21.90 3.25
CA VAL A 569 -6.17 -21.20 1.95
C VAL A 569 -5.58 -19.80 2.12
N LEU A 570 -6.10 -19.01 3.06
CA LEU A 570 -5.79 -17.58 3.10
C LEU A 570 -4.50 -17.27 3.86
N THR A 571 -4.13 -18.03 4.89
CA THR A 571 -2.92 -17.71 5.69
C THR A 571 -1.63 -17.74 4.85
N PRO A 572 -1.38 -18.76 4.01
CA PRO A 572 -0.21 -18.74 3.13
C PRO A 572 -0.28 -17.62 2.09
N GLU A 573 -1.44 -17.47 1.45
CA GLU A 573 -1.66 -16.52 0.34
C GLU A 573 -1.50 -15.06 0.77
N PHE A 574 -1.92 -14.70 1.98
CA PHE A 574 -1.81 -13.33 2.52
C PHE A 574 -0.65 -13.15 3.50
N SER A 575 0.38 -14.00 3.37
CA SER A 575 1.62 -13.87 4.14
C SER A 575 2.58 -12.84 3.54
N ALA A 576 3.30 -12.10 4.39
CA ALA A 576 4.36 -11.18 3.96
C ALA A 576 5.53 -11.92 3.30
N ASN A 577 5.72 -13.22 3.57
CA ASN A 577 6.69 -14.05 2.86
C ASN A 577 6.36 -14.12 1.36
N ARG A 578 5.11 -14.46 1.00
CA ARG A 578 4.66 -14.48 -0.40
C ARG A 578 4.84 -13.11 -1.04
N ALA A 579 4.41 -12.03 -0.38
CA ALA A 579 4.56 -10.67 -0.90
C ALA A 579 6.04 -10.30 -1.16
N VAL A 580 6.95 -10.60 -0.21
CA VAL A 580 8.38 -10.30 -0.39
C VAL A 580 8.99 -11.11 -1.53
N ARG A 581 8.57 -12.36 -1.73
CA ARG A 581 9.01 -13.17 -2.88
C ARG A 581 8.53 -12.57 -4.19
N GLU A 582 7.27 -12.19 -4.30
CA GLU A 582 6.74 -11.53 -5.51
C GLU A 582 7.45 -10.21 -5.81
N TYR A 583 7.68 -9.35 -4.81
CA TYR A 583 8.50 -8.15 -5.01
C TYR A 583 9.91 -8.50 -5.49
N THR A 584 10.53 -9.54 -4.93
CA THR A 584 11.89 -9.94 -5.29
C THR A 584 11.96 -10.46 -6.72
N GLU A 585 11.08 -11.39 -7.07
CA GLU A 585 11.05 -12.11 -8.35
C GLU A 585 10.54 -11.21 -9.48
N ASN A 586 9.46 -10.45 -9.27
CA ASN A 586 8.79 -9.70 -10.32
C ASN A 586 9.29 -8.25 -10.47
N HIS A 587 9.88 -7.66 -9.41
CA HIS A 587 10.30 -6.25 -9.44
C HIS A 587 11.79 -6.05 -9.15
N TYR A 588 12.32 -6.56 -8.04
CA TYR A 588 13.69 -6.23 -7.61
C TYR A 588 14.75 -6.82 -8.54
N LEU A 589 14.68 -8.11 -8.87
CA LEU A 589 15.65 -8.74 -9.76
C LEU A 589 15.62 -8.11 -11.18
N PRO A 590 14.45 -7.92 -11.83
CA PRO A 590 14.40 -7.22 -13.12
C PRO A 590 14.87 -5.76 -13.07
N ALA A 591 14.54 -5.02 -12.01
CA ALA A 591 14.96 -3.62 -11.86
C ALA A 591 16.48 -3.52 -11.64
N ALA A 592 17.07 -4.42 -10.85
CA ALA A 592 18.51 -4.49 -10.63
C ALA A 592 19.25 -4.76 -11.95
N GLU A 593 18.80 -5.77 -12.71
CA GLU A 593 19.38 -6.11 -14.02
C GLU A 593 19.34 -4.92 -14.99
N LYS A 594 18.16 -4.30 -15.15
CA LYS A 594 17.99 -3.11 -16.01
C LYS A 594 18.85 -1.93 -15.55
N TYR A 595 18.94 -1.68 -14.24
CA TYR A 595 19.78 -0.61 -13.70
C TYR A 595 21.26 -0.87 -14.01
N VAL A 596 21.75 -2.09 -13.75
CA VAL A 596 23.15 -2.47 -14.04
C VAL A 596 23.44 -2.32 -15.53
N GLN A 597 22.53 -2.76 -16.40
CA GLN A 597 22.66 -2.59 -17.84
C GLN A 597 22.73 -1.12 -18.26
N ARG A 598 21.86 -0.25 -17.72
CA ARG A 598 21.87 1.18 -18.06
C ARG A 598 23.06 1.93 -17.48
N ALA A 599 23.52 1.55 -16.29
CA ALA A 599 24.66 2.15 -15.62
C ALA A 599 26.01 1.73 -16.22
N ALA A 600 26.05 0.60 -16.94
CA ALA A 600 27.25 0.12 -17.63
C ALA A 600 27.82 1.16 -18.60
N GLN A 601 29.11 1.01 -18.92
CA GLN A 601 29.83 1.89 -19.86
C GLN A 601 29.64 3.38 -19.53
N ARG A 602 29.69 3.72 -18.23
CA ARG A 602 29.51 5.10 -17.75
C ARG A 602 28.17 5.73 -18.19
N GLY A 603 27.08 4.96 -18.14
CA GLY A 603 25.74 5.49 -18.42
C GLY A 603 25.42 5.70 -19.90
N ALA A 604 26.16 5.08 -20.83
CA ALA A 604 25.97 5.28 -22.28
C ALA A 604 24.53 4.98 -22.76
N ALA A 605 23.81 4.09 -22.08
CA ALA A 605 22.40 3.82 -22.38
C ALA A 605 21.49 5.03 -22.10
N GLY A 606 21.73 5.77 -21.01
CA GLY A 606 20.96 6.98 -20.69
C GLY A 606 21.06 8.05 -21.76
N ILE A 607 22.28 8.26 -22.29
CA ILE A 607 22.53 9.18 -23.41
C ILE A 607 21.72 8.78 -24.65
N ARG A 608 21.74 7.48 -25.01
CA ARG A 608 20.99 6.97 -26.16
C ARG A 608 19.48 7.12 -25.98
N ILE A 609 18.97 6.84 -24.78
CA ILE A 609 17.55 6.98 -24.44
C ILE A 609 17.11 8.43 -24.64
N ILE A 610 17.78 9.39 -24.00
CA ILE A 610 17.42 10.82 -24.08
C ILE A 610 17.58 11.38 -25.49
N HIS A 611 18.63 11.00 -26.21
CA HIS A 611 18.81 11.41 -27.60
C HIS A 611 17.65 10.94 -28.49
N THR A 612 17.30 9.66 -28.40
CA THR A 612 16.22 9.06 -29.19
C THR A 612 14.86 9.62 -28.80
N GLU A 613 14.61 9.81 -27.50
CA GLU A 613 13.38 10.41 -27.00
C GLU A 613 13.16 11.82 -27.55
N ASN A 614 14.19 12.67 -27.52
CA ASN A 614 14.13 14.02 -28.05
C ASN A 614 13.96 14.04 -29.58
N GLU A 615 14.60 13.13 -30.30
CA GLU A 615 14.37 12.96 -31.74
C GLU A 615 12.90 12.61 -32.03
N LEU A 616 12.35 11.62 -31.31
CA LEU A 616 10.96 11.19 -31.47
C LEU A 616 10.00 12.34 -31.15
N LYS A 617 10.13 13.00 -29.99
CA LYS A 617 9.26 14.14 -29.61
C LYS A 617 9.19 15.23 -30.69
N ASN A 618 10.32 15.55 -31.32
CA ASN A 618 10.40 16.59 -32.35
C ASN A 618 9.78 16.16 -33.69
N LYS A 619 9.86 14.87 -34.04
CA LYS A 619 9.40 14.35 -35.34
C LYS A 619 8.02 13.68 -35.30
N TRP A 620 7.50 13.33 -34.12
CA TRP A 620 6.31 12.47 -33.93
C TRP A 620 5.06 12.99 -34.64
N ASN A 621 4.80 14.30 -34.53
CA ASN A 621 3.62 14.93 -35.13
C ASN A 621 3.64 14.91 -36.66
N GLY A 622 4.80 14.64 -37.27
CA GLY A 622 4.93 14.47 -38.72
C GLY A 622 4.66 13.05 -39.23
N ILE A 623 4.45 12.06 -38.35
CA ILE A 623 4.10 10.70 -38.75
C ILE A 623 2.72 10.69 -39.39
N ARG A 624 2.62 10.12 -40.59
CA ARG A 624 1.35 10.00 -41.34
C ARG A 624 1.11 8.55 -41.73
N LEU A 625 -0.07 8.05 -41.38
CA LEU A 625 -0.57 6.79 -41.91
C LEU A 625 -1.23 7.09 -43.26
N GLU A 626 -0.81 6.37 -44.30
CA GLU A 626 -1.46 6.41 -45.61
C GLU A 626 -2.58 5.37 -45.67
N GLU A 627 -3.07 5.07 -46.88
CA GLU A 627 -4.19 4.15 -47.10
C GLU A 627 -3.93 2.76 -46.48
N VAL A 628 -4.93 2.26 -45.76
CA VAL A 628 -4.93 0.94 -45.14
C VAL A 628 -5.67 -0.02 -46.06
N LYS A 629 -4.97 -1.05 -46.54
CA LYS A 629 -5.54 -2.11 -47.39
C LYS A 629 -5.80 -3.35 -46.55
N SER A 630 -7.04 -3.83 -46.57
CA SER A 630 -7.46 -5.05 -45.90
C SER A 630 -7.96 -6.08 -46.90
N GLU A 631 -7.44 -7.31 -46.83
CA GLU A 631 -7.90 -8.44 -47.63
C GLU A 631 -8.34 -9.59 -46.72
N SER A 632 -9.58 -10.03 -46.83
CA SER A 632 -10.09 -11.17 -46.06
C SER A 632 -9.44 -12.48 -46.51
N THR A 633 -9.19 -13.39 -45.55
CA THR A 633 -8.69 -14.75 -45.76
C THR A 633 -9.67 -15.76 -45.18
N GLU A 634 -9.49 -17.07 -45.40
CA GLU A 634 -10.37 -18.10 -44.86
C GLU A 634 -10.48 -18.11 -43.32
N LYS A 635 -9.47 -17.60 -42.60
CA LYS A 635 -9.38 -17.63 -41.12
C LYS A 635 -8.99 -16.29 -40.49
N GLY A 636 -9.30 -15.17 -41.15
CA GLY A 636 -8.97 -13.83 -40.67
C GLY A 636 -8.73 -12.85 -41.81
N PHE A 637 -7.69 -12.02 -41.75
CA PHE A 637 -7.40 -11.01 -42.77
C PHE A 637 -5.91 -10.66 -42.85
N VAL A 638 -5.52 -10.08 -43.97
CA VAL A 638 -4.21 -9.45 -44.19
C VAL A 638 -4.42 -7.95 -44.19
N LEU A 639 -3.68 -7.24 -43.35
CA LEU A 639 -3.64 -5.78 -43.32
C LEU A 639 -2.29 -5.28 -43.79
N GLU A 640 -2.30 -4.31 -44.69
CA GLU A 640 -1.13 -3.63 -45.24
C GLU A 640 -1.36 -2.11 -45.17
N THR A 641 -0.36 -1.38 -44.68
CA THR A 641 -0.40 0.09 -44.62
C THR A 641 0.96 0.65 -44.99
N THR A 642 0.97 1.84 -45.57
CA THR A 642 2.19 2.62 -45.79
C THR A 642 2.25 3.75 -44.76
N ILE A 643 3.38 3.88 -44.08
CA ILE A 643 3.58 4.88 -43.04
C ILE A 643 4.75 5.78 -43.42
N SER A 644 4.50 7.08 -43.45
CA SER A 644 5.55 8.10 -43.54
C SER A 644 6.08 8.40 -42.15
N LEU A 645 7.31 7.99 -41.87
CA LEU A 645 7.92 8.09 -40.54
C LEU A 645 8.60 9.45 -40.27
N ASN A 646 8.50 10.42 -41.19
CA ASN A 646 9.10 11.75 -41.04
C ASN A 646 10.62 11.70 -40.69
N GLY A 647 11.34 10.74 -41.28
CA GLY A 647 12.77 10.54 -41.03
C GLY A 647 13.12 9.99 -39.65
N ILE A 648 12.18 9.36 -38.95
CA ILE A 648 12.44 8.52 -37.77
C ILE A 648 12.96 7.15 -38.24
N ASP A 649 14.00 6.63 -37.58
CA ASP A 649 14.48 5.26 -37.85
C ASP A 649 13.34 4.25 -37.55
N PRO A 650 12.96 3.40 -38.51
CA PRO A 650 11.96 2.36 -38.33
C PRO A 650 12.17 1.45 -37.13
N LYS A 651 13.44 1.27 -36.71
CA LYS A 651 13.80 0.46 -35.54
C LYS A 651 13.36 1.09 -34.23
N ASN A 652 13.13 2.42 -34.21
CA ASN A 652 12.77 3.19 -33.03
C ASN A 652 11.26 3.27 -32.79
N VAL A 653 10.46 2.62 -33.65
CA VAL A 653 9.00 2.57 -33.56
C VAL A 653 8.49 1.13 -33.66
N LEU A 654 7.34 0.89 -33.04
CA LEU A 654 6.59 -0.34 -33.16
C LEU A 654 5.21 0.01 -33.74
N VAL A 655 4.83 -0.70 -34.79
CA VAL A 655 3.51 -0.57 -35.41
C VAL A 655 2.71 -1.81 -35.04
N GLU A 656 1.54 -1.60 -34.44
CA GLU A 656 0.67 -2.66 -33.95
C GLU A 656 -0.74 -2.48 -34.49
N LEU A 657 -1.42 -3.60 -34.73
CA LEU A 657 -2.87 -3.65 -34.70
C LEU A 657 -3.31 -3.84 -33.26
N TYR A 658 -4.24 -2.99 -32.83
CA TYR A 658 -4.82 -3.05 -31.51
C TYR A 658 -6.34 -3.19 -31.61
N ALA A 659 -6.91 -4.15 -30.87
CA ALA A 659 -8.34 -4.28 -30.70
C ALA A 659 -8.68 -4.27 -29.21
N ASN A 660 -9.66 -3.44 -28.83
CA ASN A 660 -10.11 -3.35 -27.44
C ASN A 660 -10.68 -4.69 -26.94
N ALA A 661 -10.73 -4.85 -25.62
CA ALA A 661 -11.53 -5.90 -25.02
C ALA A 661 -13.00 -5.74 -25.44
N PHE A 662 -13.66 -6.83 -25.81
CA PHE A 662 -15.08 -6.81 -26.18
C PHE A 662 -15.75 -8.09 -25.69
N SER A 663 -16.78 -7.96 -24.86
CA SER A 663 -17.43 -9.09 -24.19
C SER A 663 -16.40 -9.98 -23.46
N GLU A 664 -16.36 -11.27 -23.73
CA GLU A 664 -15.39 -12.22 -23.16
C GLU A 664 -14.01 -12.20 -23.85
N CYS A 665 -13.83 -11.43 -24.93
CA CYS A 665 -12.56 -11.34 -25.65
C CYS A 665 -11.59 -10.35 -24.98
N LEU A 666 -10.38 -10.83 -24.69
CA LEU A 666 -9.26 -10.00 -24.21
C LEU A 666 -8.80 -9.01 -25.29
N PRO A 667 -8.14 -7.90 -24.90
CA PRO A 667 -7.56 -6.99 -25.88
C PRO A 667 -6.46 -7.72 -26.68
N GLU A 668 -6.46 -7.50 -28.00
CA GLU A 668 -5.49 -8.10 -28.91
C GLU A 668 -4.46 -7.07 -29.39
N ARG A 669 -3.19 -7.48 -29.42
CA ARG A 669 -2.05 -6.68 -29.90
C ARG A 669 -1.23 -7.51 -30.85
N ILE A 670 -1.12 -7.03 -32.09
CA ILE A 670 -0.44 -7.78 -33.15
C ILE A 670 0.57 -6.86 -33.82
N GLN A 671 1.84 -7.17 -33.63
CA GLN A 671 2.94 -6.45 -34.27
C GLN A 671 2.88 -6.60 -35.79
N MET A 672 2.94 -5.47 -36.50
CA MET A 672 3.10 -5.44 -37.95
C MET A 672 4.58 -5.50 -38.33
N LYS A 673 4.89 -6.24 -39.39
CA LYS A 673 6.27 -6.37 -39.90
C LYS A 673 6.52 -5.34 -40.99
N SER A 674 7.62 -4.61 -40.89
CA SER A 674 8.06 -3.73 -41.96
C SER A 674 8.63 -4.50 -43.14
N SER A 675 8.47 -3.96 -44.35
CA SER A 675 9.15 -4.48 -45.53
C SER A 675 10.67 -4.22 -45.45
N PRO A 676 11.51 -5.06 -46.08
CA PRO A 676 12.97 -4.90 -46.08
C PRO A 676 13.46 -3.64 -46.81
N GLU A 677 12.65 -3.06 -47.70
CA GLU A 677 13.00 -1.89 -48.49
C GLU A 677 12.88 -0.60 -47.65
N GLN A 678 14.00 0.09 -47.44
CA GLN A 678 14.03 1.39 -46.76
C GLN A 678 13.78 2.51 -47.77
N ASN A 679 12.54 2.98 -47.85
CA ASN A 679 12.15 4.19 -48.59
C ASN A 679 11.66 5.27 -47.61
N ALA A 680 11.43 6.49 -48.10
CA ALA A 680 10.86 7.59 -47.30
C ALA A 680 9.49 7.24 -46.67
N ASN A 681 8.78 6.31 -47.31
CA ASN A 681 7.55 5.69 -46.86
C ASN A 681 7.82 4.20 -46.65
N GLN A 682 7.43 3.66 -45.50
CA GLN A 682 7.64 2.26 -45.17
C GLN A 682 6.34 1.47 -45.13
N VAL A 683 6.36 0.30 -45.75
CA VAL A 683 5.21 -0.60 -45.80
C VAL A 683 5.25 -1.54 -44.60
N PHE A 684 4.14 -1.62 -43.89
CA PHE A 684 3.92 -2.54 -42.77
C PHE A 684 2.81 -3.52 -43.13
N LYS A 685 3.05 -4.81 -42.87
CA LYS A 685 2.14 -5.89 -43.21
C LYS A 685 1.99 -6.87 -42.05
N VAL A 686 0.78 -7.39 -41.90
CA VAL A 686 0.48 -8.45 -40.93
C VAL A 686 -0.63 -9.36 -41.44
N THR A 687 -0.52 -10.64 -41.11
CA THR A 687 -1.57 -11.63 -41.31
C THR A 687 -2.14 -11.97 -39.95
N VAL A 688 -3.43 -11.71 -39.76
CA VAL A 688 -4.14 -11.95 -38.50
C VAL A 688 -5.01 -13.19 -38.67
N ILE A 689 -4.87 -14.11 -37.72
CA ILE A 689 -5.74 -15.29 -37.60
C ILE A 689 -6.63 -15.03 -36.37
N THR A 690 -7.89 -14.68 -36.60
CA THR A 690 -8.84 -14.31 -35.55
C THR A 690 -10.27 -14.50 -36.05
N GLU A 691 -11.21 -14.65 -35.12
CA GLU A 691 -12.65 -14.64 -35.39
C GLU A 691 -13.22 -13.22 -35.42
N ARG A 692 -12.45 -12.22 -34.96
CA ARG A 692 -12.84 -10.81 -34.95
C ARG A 692 -12.84 -10.21 -36.37
N PRO A 693 -13.82 -9.34 -36.69
CA PRO A 693 -13.78 -8.62 -37.96
C PRO A 693 -12.60 -7.64 -38.00
N ALA A 694 -12.05 -7.37 -39.19
CA ALA A 694 -10.94 -6.43 -39.36
C ALA A 694 -11.26 -5.02 -38.83
N SER A 695 -12.54 -4.64 -38.81
CA SER A 695 -13.04 -3.36 -38.27
C SER A 695 -12.84 -3.18 -36.76
N ASP A 696 -12.61 -4.27 -36.02
CA ASP A 696 -12.31 -4.21 -34.58
C ASP A 696 -10.88 -3.74 -34.29
N PHE A 697 -10.01 -3.76 -35.30
CA PHE A 697 -8.60 -3.44 -35.17
C PHE A 697 -8.32 -2.03 -35.66
N THR A 698 -7.51 -1.30 -34.92
CA THR A 698 -7.00 0.02 -35.27
C THR A 698 -5.48 -0.02 -35.23
N ILE A 699 -4.83 0.56 -36.24
CA ILE A 699 -3.38 0.67 -36.26
C ILE A 699 -2.94 1.71 -35.22
N ARG A 700 -1.90 1.38 -34.45
CA ARG A 700 -1.19 2.33 -33.60
C ARG A 700 0.31 2.25 -33.82
N ILE A 701 0.97 3.37 -33.58
CA ILE A 701 2.42 3.52 -33.63
C ILE A 701 2.86 3.98 -32.24
N ILE A 702 3.82 3.27 -31.66
CA ILE A 702 4.40 3.57 -30.35
C ILE A 702 5.94 3.54 -30.41
N PRO A 703 6.65 4.22 -29.49
CA PRO A 703 8.10 4.14 -29.41
C PRO A 703 8.56 2.71 -29.14
N ASN A 704 9.71 2.33 -29.67
CA ASN A 704 10.36 1.05 -29.40
C ASN A 704 11.85 1.18 -29.66
N TYR A 705 12.66 1.35 -28.63
CA TYR A 705 14.12 1.44 -28.77
C TYR A 705 14.83 0.78 -27.60
N GLU A 706 16.13 0.57 -27.73
CA GLU A 706 16.90 -0.22 -26.76
C GLU A 706 16.71 0.30 -25.32
N ASN A 707 16.38 -0.62 -24.41
CA ASN A 707 16.24 -0.39 -22.97
C ASN A 707 15.08 0.51 -22.53
N ILE A 708 14.12 0.90 -23.38
CA ILE A 708 12.97 1.71 -22.96
C ILE A 708 11.79 0.85 -22.46
N SER A 709 11.05 1.35 -21.47
CA SER A 709 9.75 0.81 -21.05
C SER A 709 8.62 1.73 -21.51
N VAL A 710 7.79 1.26 -22.45
CA VAL A 710 6.66 2.02 -23.01
C VAL A 710 5.35 1.45 -22.44
N PRO A 711 4.43 2.29 -21.94
CA PRO A 711 4.42 3.76 -22.03
C PRO A 711 5.08 4.51 -20.87
N LEU A 712 5.64 3.80 -19.87
CA LEU A 712 6.11 4.41 -18.61
C LEU A 712 7.18 5.50 -18.80
N GLU A 713 8.07 5.31 -19.77
CA GLU A 713 9.20 6.20 -20.00
C GLU A 713 9.01 7.11 -21.22
N ASN A 714 8.22 6.66 -22.20
CA ASN A 714 7.83 7.45 -23.34
C ASN A 714 6.38 7.10 -23.70
N ASN A 715 5.47 8.04 -23.46
CA ASN A 715 4.03 7.88 -23.62
C ASN A 715 3.52 8.34 -25.00
N LEU A 716 4.41 8.64 -25.95
CA LEU A 716 4.01 8.98 -27.32
C LEU A 716 3.21 7.82 -27.92
N ILE A 717 2.11 8.16 -28.58
CA ILE A 717 1.26 7.21 -29.28
C ILE A 717 0.56 7.93 -30.43
N LYS A 718 0.53 7.32 -31.60
CA LYS A 718 -0.22 7.80 -32.77
C LYS A 718 -1.16 6.70 -33.22
N TRP A 719 -2.45 6.97 -33.07
CA TRP A 719 -3.52 6.14 -33.61
C TRP A 719 -3.75 6.47 -35.08
N GLN A 720 -4.27 5.49 -35.83
CA GLN A 720 -4.92 5.71 -37.11
C GLN A 720 -6.03 6.76 -36.95
N ASP A 721 -6.03 7.74 -37.85
CA ASP A 721 -6.95 8.89 -37.83
C ASP A 721 -8.37 8.51 -38.33
#